data_AF-A0A0V1PX03-F1
#
_entry.id   AF-A0A0V1PX03-F1
#
_cell.length_a   1.000
_cell.length_b   1.000
_cell.length_c   1.000
_cell.angle_alpha   90.00
_cell.angle_beta   90.00
_cell.angle_gamma   90.00
#
_symmetry.space_group_name_H-M   'P 1'
#
loop_
_entity.id
_entity.type
_entity.pdbx_description
1 polymer ?
#
loop_
_entity_poly.entity_id
_entity_poly.type
_entity_poly.pdbx_seq_one_letter_code
_entity_poly.pdbx_strand_id
1 'polypeptide(L)'
;MAIERKPLKVLICGAGIGGLAAAISFRRQGHEVELFEQSRFANEIGAAIHLPPNAYGMLQHIAVPTDNLGGNSANYITELDKNGNIQMHVPTEESLREYIYPWKLVHRADLHTALKLKSLSESDKGKPVNIHLSSKVIKIDQEKGEVVLKSGEIFKGDIVVGADGIHSEVRSIVTGTNIPATPSGYCAFRFLIPRSTVLEVPEFKKYAEKNGEIQIWLGEDRRIVIYPCRDNTLLNFVCIHPDSETSGSSDSWNDGGSKEDLISCYKDFYPPLIDVLKKATDIKLWKLLDRQTLKKWTNGRAALLGDAAHSFLPHLGQGGAQAIEDGVALGTMFPLGITRDEVPEHLEIYEKARYERATTIQQLTRDQALGPKEGKLLNPTQFSHYNWSHDAYFHASKLLSRHLESKIYKRMPIGWGPLQGPRQDHLGKPIDGSGSFLRTGAIRIKTSKSYLEHLLPNEKFHIDVPGEVGYITFSNTWIDNIEWLGGHDYSHFDFYIEDVVYTSNKGNKTKGRFLPLLLEGRTEPTLSGREELGFSKIFTTLTESFDDINGYKLRASWEGSTFLEMNIKKPARVKASSKITEKAEATMEWRCFPRPGGKGTTDIEYATYTPEPVGGAQFVLEEMLEGTPEIIFHMENITPEKLPCHYNVARKLSDIPIVELQTGKVIIGSGLSDVSNQTVLEI
;
A
#
# COMPACT_ATOMS: atom_id res chain seq x y z
N MET A 1 3.44 -24.49 6.21
CA MET A 1 2.02 -24.32 5.83
C MET A 1 1.84 -22.91 5.33
N ALA A 2 1.33 -22.69 4.11
CA ALA A 2 1.09 -21.34 3.60
C ALA A 2 0.14 -20.58 4.54
N ILE A 3 0.57 -19.45 5.07
CA ILE A 3 -0.23 -18.62 5.97
C ILE A 3 -1.46 -18.14 5.20
N GLU A 4 -2.62 -18.66 5.58
CA GLU A 4 -3.92 -18.29 5.02
C GLU A 4 -4.15 -16.79 5.28
N ARG A 5 -4.16 -15.97 4.21
CA ARG A 5 -4.39 -14.52 4.31
C ARG A 5 -5.86 -14.29 4.63
N LYS A 6 -6.18 -14.04 5.90
CA LYS A 6 -7.56 -13.93 6.39
C LYS A 6 -8.20 -12.57 6.06
N PRO A 7 -9.49 -12.54 5.69
CA PRO A 7 -10.24 -11.30 5.53
C PRO A 7 -10.61 -10.69 6.89
N LEU A 8 -10.52 -9.37 6.99
CA LEU A 8 -11.14 -8.58 8.07
C LEU A 8 -12.66 -8.42 7.84
N LYS A 9 -13.41 -8.24 8.92
CA LYS A 9 -14.83 -7.86 8.92
C LYS A 9 -14.98 -6.35 9.12
N VAL A 10 -15.59 -5.67 8.15
CA VAL A 10 -15.74 -4.21 8.12
C VAL A 10 -17.19 -3.82 8.35
N LEU A 11 -17.44 -2.92 9.30
CA LEU A 11 -18.75 -2.38 9.62
C LEU A 11 -18.86 -0.93 9.13
N ILE A 12 -19.76 -0.65 8.18
CA ILE A 12 -19.93 0.69 7.60
C ILE A 12 -21.27 1.29 8.03
N CYS A 13 -21.24 2.46 8.65
CA CYS A 13 -22.41 3.19 9.13
C CYS A 13 -22.82 4.24 8.07
N GLY A 14 -23.81 3.93 7.24
CA GLY A 14 -24.37 4.82 6.22
C GLY A 14 -24.16 4.33 4.79
N ALA A 15 -25.25 4.22 4.01
CA ALA A 15 -25.21 3.84 2.59
C ALA A 15 -25.21 5.05 1.64
N GLY A 16 -24.57 6.15 2.03
CA GLY A 16 -24.33 7.27 1.13
C GLY A 16 -23.34 6.92 0.02
N ILE A 17 -23.07 7.87 -0.88
CA ILE A 17 -22.09 7.72 -1.98
C ILE A 17 -20.73 7.25 -1.44
N GLY A 18 -20.19 7.92 -0.40
CA GLY A 18 -18.90 7.55 0.18
C GLY A 18 -18.91 6.20 0.90
N GLY A 19 -19.98 5.89 1.63
CA GLY A 19 -20.14 4.60 2.32
C GLY A 19 -20.18 3.43 1.34
N LEU A 20 -20.94 3.55 0.24
CA LEU A 20 -20.97 2.54 -0.82
C LEU A 20 -19.63 2.43 -1.55
N ALA A 21 -18.96 3.55 -1.84
CA ALA A 21 -17.62 3.53 -2.44
C ALA A 21 -16.60 2.80 -1.54
N ALA A 22 -16.63 3.06 -0.23
CA ALA A 22 -15.81 2.35 0.75
C ALA A 22 -16.14 0.85 0.79
N ALA A 23 -17.43 0.50 0.78
CA ALA A 23 -17.89 -0.89 0.77
C ALA A 23 -17.33 -1.67 -0.43
N ILE A 24 -17.41 -1.09 -1.63
CA ILE A 24 -16.86 -1.70 -2.85
C ILE A 24 -15.33 -1.81 -2.76
N SER A 25 -14.65 -0.79 -2.25
CA SER A 25 -13.19 -0.79 -2.11
C SER A 25 -12.71 -1.92 -1.18
N PHE A 26 -13.27 -2.02 0.04
CA PHE A 26 -12.96 -3.10 0.99
C PHE A 26 -13.30 -4.48 0.43
N ARG A 27 -14.47 -4.63 -0.20
CA ARG A 27 -14.88 -5.86 -0.87
C ARG A 27 -13.83 -6.32 -1.89
N ARG A 28 -13.38 -5.42 -2.76
CA ARG A 28 -12.41 -5.74 -3.83
C ARG A 28 -11.01 -6.06 -3.30
N GLN A 29 -10.70 -5.66 -2.07
CA GLN A 29 -9.50 -6.09 -1.34
C GLN A 29 -9.65 -7.47 -0.69
N GLY A 30 -10.86 -8.05 -0.72
CA GLY A 30 -11.15 -9.40 -0.23
C GLY A 30 -11.80 -9.44 1.15
N HIS A 31 -12.22 -8.31 1.71
CA HIS A 31 -12.81 -8.24 3.05
C HIS A 31 -14.31 -8.52 3.08
N GLU A 32 -14.81 -8.87 4.26
CA GLU A 32 -16.24 -9.06 4.52
C GLU A 32 -16.85 -7.74 4.99
N VAL A 33 -17.92 -7.28 4.34
CA VAL A 33 -18.46 -5.93 4.58
C VAL A 33 -19.93 -6.02 4.99
N GLU A 34 -20.24 -5.44 6.14
CA GLU A 34 -21.60 -5.22 6.64
C GLU A 34 -21.86 -3.71 6.60
N LEU A 35 -22.90 -3.28 5.88
CA LEU A 35 -23.23 -1.88 5.71
C LEU A 35 -24.63 -1.61 6.30
N PHE A 36 -24.74 -0.60 7.17
CA PHE A 36 -25.97 -0.27 7.89
C PHE A 36 -26.54 1.05 7.41
N GLU A 37 -27.81 1.05 7.02
CA GLU A 37 -28.52 2.23 6.52
C GLU A 37 -29.87 2.41 7.19
N GLN A 38 -30.14 3.61 7.69
CA GLN A 38 -31.36 3.90 8.42
C GLN A 38 -32.63 3.94 7.55
N SER A 39 -32.49 4.25 6.26
CA SER A 39 -33.61 4.33 5.32
C SER A 39 -33.94 2.96 4.70
N ARG A 40 -35.11 2.90 4.04
CA ARG A 40 -35.52 1.76 3.19
C ARG A 40 -35.17 1.95 1.71
N PHE A 41 -34.37 2.97 1.38
CA PHE A 41 -34.19 3.46 0.01
C PHE A 41 -35.48 3.82 -0.75
N ALA A 42 -36.59 4.01 -0.05
CA ALA A 42 -37.90 4.20 -0.68
C ALA A 42 -38.09 5.58 -1.36
N ASN A 43 -37.26 6.58 -1.00
CA ASN A 43 -37.47 7.99 -1.38
C ASN A 43 -36.16 8.69 -1.81
N GLU A 44 -35.32 8.08 -2.65
CA GLU A 44 -34.22 8.83 -3.27
C GLU A 44 -34.72 9.75 -4.39
N ILE A 45 -35.49 10.78 -4.02
CA ILE A 45 -35.80 11.90 -4.91
C ILE A 45 -34.54 12.78 -4.94
N GLY A 46 -33.67 12.50 -5.91
CA GLY A 46 -32.30 13.01 -5.93
C GLY A 46 -32.17 14.31 -6.71
N ALA A 47 -31.52 15.30 -6.13
CA ALA A 47 -30.94 16.39 -6.92
C ALA A 47 -29.79 15.85 -7.81
N ALA A 48 -29.32 16.65 -8.77
CA ALA A 48 -28.13 16.29 -9.54
C ALA A 48 -26.84 16.56 -8.75
N ILE A 49 -25.74 15.94 -9.20
CA ILE A 49 -24.41 16.08 -8.63
C ILE A 49 -23.35 16.09 -9.73
N HIS A 50 -22.22 16.75 -9.43
CA HIS A 50 -21.05 16.75 -10.30
C HIS A 50 -20.21 15.49 -10.06
N LEU A 51 -19.74 14.88 -11.15
CA LEU A 51 -18.74 13.83 -11.16
C LEU A 51 -17.49 14.36 -11.90
N PRO A 52 -16.64 15.14 -11.21
CA PRO A 52 -15.42 15.71 -11.78
C PRO A 52 -14.36 14.64 -12.06
N PRO A 53 -13.28 14.94 -12.82
CA PRO A 53 -12.27 13.98 -13.25
C PRO A 53 -11.67 13.14 -12.11
N ASN A 54 -11.34 13.76 -10.98
CA ASN A 54 -10.80 13.09 -9.80
C ASN A 54 -11.75 12.00 -9.25
N ALA A 55 -13.04 12.30 -9.12
CA ALA A 55 -14.02 11.33 -8.63
C ALA A 55 -14.42 10.31 -9.70
N TYR A 56 -14.48 10.69 -10.97
CA TYR A 56 -14.71 9.77 -12.07
C TYR A 56 -13.62 8.70 -12.11
N GLY A 57 -12.35 9.09 -11.98
CA GLY A 57 -11.22 8.16 -11.92
C GLY A 57 -11.32 7.18 -10.76
N MET A 58 -11.79 7.64 -9.59
CA MET A 58 -12.00 6.75 -8.45
C MET A 58 -13.05 5.67 -8.74
N LEU A 59 -14.16 6.00 -9.43
CA LEU A 59 -15.16 5.01 -9.86
C LEU A 59 -14.55 3.96 -10.81
N GLN A 60 -13.61 4.36 -11.68
CA GLN A 60 -12.90 3.42 -12.55
C GLN A 60 -12.01 2.45 -11.75
N HIS A 61 -11.26 2.94 -10.74
CA HIS A 61 -10.44 2.09 -9.87
C HIS A 61 -11.25 1.02 -9.13
N ILE A 62 -12.46 1.37 -8.69
CA ILE A 62 -13.40 0.41 -8.06
C ILE A 62 -14.33 -0.29 -9.05
N ALA A 63 -14.07 -0.15 -10.36
CA ALA A 63 -14.79 -0.80 -11.46
C ALA A 63 -16.32 -0.59 -11.44
N VAL A 64 -16.77 0.59 -11.02
CA VAL A 64 -18.17 0.98 -11.08
C VAL A 64 -18.48 1.41 -12.52
N PRO A 65 -19.50 0.82 -13.17
CA PRO A 65 -19.85 1.17 -14.54
C PRO A 65 -20.40 2.60 -14.60
N THR A 66 -19.85 3.41 -15.49
CA THR A 66 -20.20 4.83 -15.65
C THR A 66 -21.02 5.15 -16.89
N ASP A 67 -21.08 4.24 -17.86
CA ASP A 67 -21.67 4.48 -19.19
C ASP A 67 -23.20 4.68 -19.13
N ASN A 68 -23.88 4.01 -18.19
CA ASN A 68 -25.34 4.03 -18.05
C ASN A 68 -25.84 4.98 -16.94
N LEU A 69 -25.02 5.92 -16.49
CA LEU A 69 -25.40 6.88 -15.43
C LEU A 69 -26.33 8.01 -15.91
N GLY A 70 -26.69 8.05 -17.20
CA GLY A 70 -27.38 9.18 -17.82
C GLY A 70 -26.58 10.49 -17.69
N GLY A 71 -25.25 10.37 -17.65
CA GLY A 71 -24.32 11.46 -17.33
C GLY A 71 -23.98 12.34 -18.51
N ASN A 72 -24.24 13.64 -18.39
CA ASN A 72 -23.93 14.61 -19.43
C ASN A 72 -22.49 15.10 -19.29
N SER A 73 -21.74 15.20 -20.38
CA SER A 73 -20.48 15.94 -20.35
C SER A 73 -20.75 17.40 -20.00
N ALA A 74 -20.01 17.95 -19.04
CA ALA A 74 -20.00 19.38 -18.80
C ALA A 74 -19.23 20.04 -19.94
N ASN A 75 -19.94 20.68 -20.87
CA ASN A 75 -19.38 21.25 -22.11
C ASN A 75 -19.16 22.76 -22.03
N TYR A 76 -19.94 23.44 -21.20
CA TYR A 76 -19.91 24.90 -21.05
C TYR A 76 -20.12 25.30 -19.60
N ILE A 77 -19.42 26.35 -19.16
CA ILE A 77 -19.76 27.12 -17.96
C ILE A 77 -20.18 28.52 -18.40
N THR A 78 -21.35 28.96 -17.97
CA THR A 78 -21.89 30.28 -18.28
C THR A 78 -22.26 31.00 -16.99
N GLU A 79 -21.65 32.16 -16.72
CA GLU A 79 -22.06 33.06 -15.65
C GLU A 79 -22.90 34.19 -16.21
N LEU A 80 -24.03 34.47 -15.56
CA LEU A 80 -24.98 35.50 -15.94
C LEU A 80 -25.26 36.41 -14.75
N ASP A 81 -25.51 37.68 -15.00
CA ASP A 81 -26.09 38.56 -13.99
C ASP A 81 -27.59 38.26 -13.78
N LYS A 82 -28.21 38.88 -12.77
CA LYS A 82 -29.63 38.72 -12.48
C LYS A 82 -30.56 39.14 -13.63
N ASN A 83 -30.08 39.95 -14.59
CA ASN A 83 -30.85 40.41 -15.75
C ASN A 83 -30.72 39.48 -16.97
N GLY A 84 -29.90 38.43 -16.89
CA GLY A 84 -29.64 37.49 -17.98
C GLY A 84 -28.55 37.91 -18.96
N ASN A 85 -27.75 38.92 -18.62
CA ASN A 85 -26.57 39.29 -19.40
C ASN A 85 -25.43 38.32 -19.08
N ILE A 86 -24.80 37.79 -20.12
CA ILE A 86 -23.64 36.89 -19.99
C ILE A 86 -22.44 37.70 -19.50
N GLN A 87 -21.89 37.31 -18.35
CA GLN A 87 -20.65 37.85 -17.79
C GLN A 87 -19.45 37.01 -18.22
N MET A 88 -19.65 35.69 -18.30
CA MET A 88 -18.62 34.73 -18.72
C MET A 88 -19.27 33.57 -19.47
N HIS A 89 -18.63 33.11 -20.54
CA HIS A 89 -19.02 31.89 -21.25
C HIS A 89 -17.77 31.14 -21.71
N VAL A 90 -17.54 29.96 -21.14
CA VAL A 90 -16.32 29.18 -21.35
C VAL A 90 -16.68 27.77 -21.81
N PRO A 91 -16.28 27.37 -23.04
CA PRO A 91 -16.22 25.97 -23.42
C PRO A 91 -15.21 25.23 -22.54
N THR A 92 -15.59 24.09 -21.99
CA THR A 92 -14.74 23.31 -21.07
C THR A 92 -13.86 22.28 -21.79
N GLU A 93 -14.05 22.07 -23.10
CA GLU A 93 -13.35 21.02 -23.84
C GLU A 93 -11.82 21.20 -23.75
N GLU A 94 -11.31 22.40 -24.04
CA GLU A 94 -9.88 22.68 -24.03
C GLU A 94 -9.27 22.53 -22.63
N SER A 95 -9.93 23.05 -21.60
CA SER A 95 -9.45 22.92 -20.22
C SER A 95 -9.53 21.48 -19.70
N LEU A 96 -10.45 20.66 -20.23
CA LEU A 96 -10.58 19.26 -19.84
C LEU A 96 -9.59 18.31 -20.53
N ARG A 97 -8.94 18.72 -21.64
CA ARG A 97 -7.98 17.89 -22.38
C ARG A 97 -6.76 17.47 -21.57
N GLU A 98 -6.40 18.23 -20.54
CA GLU A 98 -5.26 17.93 -19.67
C GLU A 98 -5.55 16.83 -18.65
N TYR A 99 -6.82 16.42 -18.49
CA TYR A 99 -7.23 15.40 -17.51
C TYR A 99 -7.55 14.07 -18.19
N ILE A 100 -7.21 12.97 -17.51
CA ILE A 100 -7.44 11.60 -17.99
C ILE A 100 -8.94 11.27 -18.12
N TYR A 101 -9.75 11.82 -17.22
CA TYR A 101 -11.16 11.46 -17.08
C TYR A 101 -12.09 12.66 -17.34
N PRO A 102 -13.32 12.42 -17.86
CA PRO A 102 -14.25 13.49 -18.16
C PRO A 102 -14.88 14.11 -16.90
N TRP A 103 -15.40 15.32 -17.04
CA TRP A 103 -16.34 15.89 -16.07
C TRP A 103 -17.78 15.60 -16.50
N LYS A 104 -18.49 14.84 -15.66
CA LYS A 104 -19.89 14.44 -15.89
C LYS A 104 -20.86 15.11 -14.91
N LEU A 105 -22.08 15.35 -15.39
CA LEU A 105 -23.22 15.86 -14.64
C LEU A 105 -24.25 14.75 -14.56
N VAL A 106 -24.48 14.20 -13.36
CA VAL A 106 -25.28 12.99 -13.16
C VAL A 106 -26.41 13.22 -12.18
N HIS A 107 -27.48 12.45 -12.30
CA HIS A 107 -28.51 12.42 -11.28
C HIS A 107 -28.01 11.60 -10.08
N ARG A 108 -28.14 12.14 -8.86
CA ARG A 108 -27.54 11.51 -7.66
C ARG A 108 -28.06 10.09 -7.43
N ALA A 109 -29.36 9.85 -7.63
CA ALA A 109 -29.96 8.52 -7.43
C ALA A 109 -29.43 7.48 -8.43
N ASP A 110 -29.04 7.90 -9.63
CA ASP A 110 -28.54 7.00 -10.67
C ASP A 110 -27.10 6.58 -10.33
N LEU A 111 -26.27 7.51 -9.85
CA LEU A 111 -24.95 7.22 -9.27
C LEU A 111 -25.03 6.33 -8.03
N HIS A 112 -25.94 6.63 -7.10
CA HIS A 112 -26.17 5.80 -5.91
C HIS A 112 -26.58 4.38 -6.30
N THR A 113 -27.52 4.26 -7.23
CA THR A 113 -27.98 2.95 -7.73
C THR A 113 -26.84 2.18 -8.37
N ALA A 114 -25.99 2.81 -9.18
CA ALA A 114 -24.84 2.14 -9.77
C ALA A 114 -23.86 1.62 -8.70
N LEU A 115 -23.55 2.42 -7.68
CA LEU A 115 -22.72 2.01 -6.55
C LEU A 115 -23.36 0.85 -5.76
N LYS A 116 -24.67 0.93 -5.47
CA LYS A 116 -25.42 -0.12 -4.78
C LYS A 116 -25.46 -1.43 -5.57
N LEU A 117 -25.72 -1.37 -6.87
CA LEU A 117 -25.71 -2.56 -7.72
C LEU A 117 -24.31 -3.16 -7.79
N LYS A 118 -23.28 -2.32 -7.87
CA LYS A 118 -21.89 -2.77 -7.84
C LYS A 118 -21.54 -3.47 -6.52
N SER A 119 -21.94 -2.93 -5.37
CA SER A 119 -21.66 -3.52 -4.06
C SER A 119 -22.34 -4.87 -3.86
N LEU A 120 -23.54 -5.07 -4.43
CA LEU A 120 -24.34 -6.30 -4.35
C LEU A 120 -24.03 -7.34 -5.44
N SER A 121 -23.32 -6.97 -6.52
CA SER A 121 -23.13 -7.88 -7.67
C SER A 121 -22.34 -9.13 -7.29
N GLU A 122 -22.81 -10.33 -7.63
CA GLU A 122 -22.05 -11.58 -7.40
C GLU A 122 -20.79 -11.71 -8.28
N SER A 123 -20.74 -10.99 -9.41
CA SER A 123 -19.70 -11.17 -10.42
C SER A 123 -18.47 -10.26 -10.24
N ASP A 124 -18.45 -9.41 -9.21
CA ASP A 124 -17.28 -8.57 -8.90
C ASP A 124 -16.30 -9.25 -7.94
N LYS A 125 -15.06 -8.75 -7.87
CA LYS A 125 -14.02 -9.28 -7.00
C LYS A 125 -14.43 -9.20 -5.52
N GLY A 126 -14.29 -10.31 -4.78
CA GLY A 126 -14.61 -10.41 -3.34
C GLY A 126 -16.09 -10.68 -3.07
N LYS A 127 -16.44 -11.01 -1.81
CA LYS A 127 -17.82 -11.34 -1.41
C LYS A 127 -18.75 -10.13 -1.53
N PRO A 128 -19.99 -10.29 -2.00
CA PRO A 128 -20.99 -9.22 -2.00
C PRO A 128 -21.16 -8.55 -0.63
N VAL A 129 -21.42 -7.25 -0.65
CA VAL A 129 -21.64 -6.47 0.58
C VAL A 129 -23.00 -6.83 1.16
N ASN A 130 -23.08 -7.09 2.46
CA ASN A 130 -24.35 -7.29 3.14
C ASN A 130 -24.91 -5.93 3.58
N ILE A 131 -26.04 -5.50 2.99
CA ILE A 131 -26.65 -4.19 3.28
C ILE A 131 -27.88 -4.38 4.17
N HIS A 132 -27.81 -3.83 5.39
CA HIS A 132 -28.89 -3.79 6.36
C HIS A 132 -29.65 -2.48 6.26
N LEU A 133 -30.87 -2.54 5.73
CA LEU A 133 -31.77 -1.38 5.63
C LEU A 133 -32.64 -1.24 6.89
N SER A 134 -33.16 -0.04 7.13
CA SER A 134 -33.87 0.31 8.37
C SER A 134 -33.02 0.11 9.64
N SER A 135 -31.70 0.12 9.50
CA SER A 135 -30.73 -0.17 10.56
C SER A 135 -30.01 1.10 10.97
N LYS A 136 -30.68 1.90 11.82
CA LYS A 136 -30.08 3.12 12.36
C LYS A 136 -29.02 2.78 13.41
N VAL A 137 -27.77 3.12 13.13
CA VAL A 137 -26.68 3.09 14.10
C VAL A 137 -26.84 4.23 15.10
N ILE A 138 -26.68 3.94 16.39
CA ILE A 138 -26.80 4.94 17.47
C ILE A 138 -25.56 5.03 18.35
N LYS A 139 -24.67 4.04 18.30
CA LYS A 139 -23.45 3.99 19.10
C LYS A 139 -22.43 3.06 18.45
N ILE A 140 -21.14 3.33 18.66
CA ILE A 140 -20.04 2.43 18.34
C ILE A 140 -19.12 2.22 19.56
N ASP A 141 -18.38 1.13 19.57
CA ASP A 141 -17.21 0.90 20.45
C ASP A 141 -15.99 0.72 19.55
N GLN A 142 -15.15 1.76 19.48
CA GLN A 142 -14.01 1.81 18.57
C GLN A 142 -12.84 0.90 18.99
N GLU A 143 -12.77 0.47 20.24
CA GLU A 143 -11.71 -0.43 20.72
C GLU A 143 -12.07 -1.89 20.43
N LYS A 144 -13.35 -2.23 20.63
CA LYS A 144 -13.87 -3.58 20.34
C LYS A 144 -14.26 -3.79 18.88
N GLY A 145 -14.48 -2.71 18.13
CA GLY A 145 -14.99 -2.78 16.76
C GLY A 145 -16.47 -3.17 16.72
N GLU A 146 -17.30 -2.52 17.53
CA GLU A 146 -18.74 -2.82 17.63
C GLU A 146 -19.60 -1.67 17.15
N VAL A 147 -20.75 -2.00 16.54
CA VAL A 147 -21.80 -1.09 16.12
C VAL A 147 -23.10 -1.51 16.82
N VAL A 148 -23.77 -0.55 17.46
CA VAL A 148 -25.07 -0.76 18.14
C VAL A 148 -26.17 -0.09 17.34
N LEU A 149 -27.17 -0.87 16.95
CA LEU A 149 -28.36 -0.39 16.25
C LEU A 149 -29.42 0.11 17.23
N LYS A 150 -30.34 0.94 16.74
CA LYS A 150 -31.52 1.41 17.49
C LYS A 150 -32.42 0.26 17.95
N SER A 151 -32.41 -0.88 17.23
CA SER A 151 -33.11 -2.11 17.63
C SER A 151 -32.54 -2.75 18.90
N GLY A 152 -31.31 -2.39 19.29
CA GLY A 152 -30.54 -3.03 20.37
C GLY A 152 -29.58 -4.12 19.88
N GLU A 153 -29.62 -4.47 18.59
CA GLU A 153 -28.67 -5.43 18.00
C GLU A 153 -27.25 -4.88 17.97
N ILE A 154 -26.28 -5.75 18.20
CA ILE A 154 -24.85 -5.42 18.23
C ILE A 154 -24.13 -6.24 17.17
N PHE A 155 -23.42 -5.56 16.30
CA PHE A 155 -22.55 -6.16 15.29
C PHE A 155 -21.09 -5.97 15.69
N LYS A 156 -20.28 -7.00 15.48
CA LYS A 156 -18.84 -6.98 15.75
C LYS A 156 -18.06 -7.10 14.45
N GLY A 157 -16.95 -6.39 14.38
CA GLY A 157 -15.99 -6.43 13.28
C GLY A 157 -14.61 -5.97 13.74
N ASP A 158 -13.72 -5.86 12.77
CA ASP A 158 -12.33 -5.45 12.97
C ASP A 158 -12.13 -3.96 12.70
N ILE A 159 -12.99 -3.38 11.86
CA ILE A 159 -12.97 -1.97 11.41
C ILE A 159 -14.39 -1.40 11.48
N VAL A 160 -14.54 -0.17 11.95
CA VAL A 160 -15.79 0.60 11.91
C VAL A 160 -15.61 1.87 11.08
N VAL A 161 -16.50 2.13 10.13
CA VAL A 161 -16.44 3.29 9.25
C VAL A 161 -17.68 4.16 9.44
N GLY A 162 -17.49 5.40 9.88
CA GLY A 162 -18.53 6.43 9.96
C GLY A 162 -18.70 7.13 8.61
N ALA A 163 -19.78 6.81 7.91
CA ALA A 163 -20.19 7.39 6.63
C ALA A 163 -21.65 7.93 6.72
N ASP A 164 -22.07 8.32 7.92
CA ASP A 164 -23.43 8.68 8.33
C ASP A 164 -23.75 10.18 8.17
N GLY A 165 -22.93 10.88 7.39
CA GLY A 165 -23.21 12.21 6.86
C GLY A 165 -23.05 13.36 7.85
N ILE A 166 -23.61 14.52 7.52
CA ILE A 166 -23.43 15.75 8.30
C ILE A 166 -23.97 15.63 9.74
N HIS A 167 -25.00 14.81 9.97
CA HIS A 167 -25.57 14.52 11.29
C HIS A 167 -24.94 13.29 11.96
N SER A 168 -23.72 12.93 11.57
CA SER A 168 -23.01 11.76 12.09
C SER A 168 -23.02 11.66 13.62
N GLU A 169 -23.51 10.51 14.09
CA GLU A 169 -23.43 10.06 15.49
C GLU A 169 -22.04 9.51 15.77
N VAL A 170 -21.47 8.78 14.80
CA VAL A 170 -20.14 8.15 14.88
C VAL A 170 -19.03 9.18 15.09
N ARG A 171 -19.14 10.36 14.45
CA ARG A 171 -18.17 11.44 14.56
C ARG A 171 -17.89 11.82 16.01
N SER A 172 -18.93 11.98 16.84
CA SER A 172 -18.78 12.43 18.23
C SER A 172 -17.91 11.48 19.07
N ILE A 173 -17.96 10.19 18.75
CA ILE A 173 -17.19 9.13 19.42
C ILE A 173 -15.74 9.15 18.94
N VAL A 174 -15.52 9.30 17.63
CA VAL A 174 -14.16 9.37 17.06
C VAL A 174 -13.43 10.62 17.54
N THR A 175 -14.09 11.78 17.56
CA THR A 175 -13.48 13.06 17.96
C THR A 175 -13.45 13.28 19.47
N GLY A 176 -14.15 12.44 20.25
CA GLY A 176 -14.36 12.62 21.68
C GLY A 176 -15.14 13.91 22.05
N THR A 177 -15.70 14.61 21.06
CA THR A 177 -16.33 15.93 21.22
C THR A 177 -17.53 16.05 20.29
N ASN A 178 -18.66 16.53 20.81
CA ASN A 178 -19.82 16.84 20.00
C ASN A 178 -19.81 18.34 19.64
N ILE A 179 -19.15 18.69 18.54
CA ILE A 179 -19.15 20.06 18.00
C ILE A 179 -20.33 20.18 17.04
N PRO A 180 -21.41 20.94 17.35
CA PRO A 180 -22.58 21.05 16.48
C PRO A 180 -22.27 21.75 15.15
N ALA A 181 -23.12 21.53 14.15
CA ALA A 181 -23.10 22.32 12.93
C ALA A 181 -23.60 23.74 13.22
N THR A 182 -23.05 24.73 12.51
CA THR A 182 -23.47 26.12 12.60
C THR A 182 -24.15 26.53 11.31
N PRO A 183 -25.31 27.23 11.35
CA PRO A 183 -25.92 27.83 10.17
C PRO A 183 -24.91 28.72 9.45
N SER A 184 -24.83 28.61 8.12
CA SER A 184 -23.96 29.46 7.31
C SER A 184 -24.59 30.82 6.98
N GLY A 185 -25.84 31.06 7.39
CA GLY A 185 -26.64 32.24 7.00
C GLY A 185 -27.35 32.12 5.65
N TYR A 186 -27.34 30.92 5.05
CA TYR A 186 -27.93 30.68 3.73
C TYR A 186 -28.80 29.41 3.72
N CYS A 187 -29.83 29.45 2.88
CA CYS A 187 -30.65 28.30 2.51
C CYS A 187 -30.56 28.05 1.00
N ALA A 188 -30.90 26.83 0.56
CA ALA A 188 -30.95 26.47 -0.85
C ALA A 188 -32.26 25.76 -1.20
N PHE A 189 -33.00 26.32 -2.15
CA PHE A 189 -34.04 25.55 -2.83
C PHE A 189 -33.41 24.57 -3.82
N ARG A 190 -33.90 23.34 -3.86
CA ARG A 190 -33.47 22.30 -4.82
C ARG A 190 -34.67 21.61 -5.45
N PHE A 191 -34.65 21.50 -6.77
CA PHE A 191 -35.67 20.81 -7.55
C PHE A 191 -35.15 20.50 -8.96
N LEU A 192 -35.93 19.71 -9.70
CA LEU A 192 -35.70 19.36 -11.09
C LEU A 192 -36.88 19.84 -11.93
N ILE A 193 -36.62 20.29 -13.16
CA ILE A 193 -37.67 20.59 -14.14
C ILE A 193 -37.34 19.82 -15.42
N PRO A 194 -38.32 19.14 -16.06
CA PRO A 194 -38.13 18.58 -17.39
C PRO A 194 -37.66 19.65 -18.37
N ARG A 195 -36.60 19.36 -19.11
CA ARG A 195 -36.01 20.31 -20.06
C ARG A 195 -37.03 20.74 -21.13
N SER A 196 -37.90 19.82 -21.56
CA SER A 196 -39.01 20.12 -22.47
C SER A 196 -39.91 21.23 -21.94
N THR A 197 -40.29 21.20 -20.66
CA THR A 197 -41.09 22.24 -20.01
C THR A 197 -40.36 23.58 -19.94
N VAL A 198 -39.04 23.58 -19.76
CA VAL A 198 -38.25 24.83 -19.78
C VAL A 198 -38.16 25.41 -21.20
N LEU A 199 -38.07 24.55 -22.23
CA LEU A 199 -38.03 24.96 -23.63
C LEU A 199 -39.35 25.58 -24.13
N GLU A 200 -40.47 25.34 -23.44
CA GLU A 200 -41.76 25.97 -23.72
C GLU A 200 -41.81 27.46 -23.33
N VAL A 201 -40.86 27.95 -22.52
CA VAL A 201 -40.76 29.37 -22.15
C VAL A 201 -39.96 30.11 -23.24
N PRO A 202 -40.59 30.86 -24.17
CA PRO A 202 -39.94 31.27 -25.42
C PRO A 202 -38.70 32.14 -25.21
N GLU A 203 -38.75 33.07 -24.27
CA GLU A 203 -37.65 34.00 -23.98
C GLU A 203 -36.50 33.35 -23.19
N PHE A 204 -36.77 32.25 -22.47
CA PHE A 204 -35.76 31.50 -21.73
C PHE A 204 -35.17 30.34 -22.55
N LYS A 205 -35.85 29.90 -23.61
CA LYS A 205 -35.49 28.75 -24.44
C LYS A 205 -34.01 28.72 -24.84
N LYS A 206 -33.45 29.87 -25.26
CA LYS A 206 -32.04 30.01 -25.67
C LYS A 206 -31.03 29.55 -24.61
N TYR A 207 -31.37 29.63 -23.32
CA TYR A 207 -30.54 29.16 -22.22
C TYR A 207 -30.71 27.65 -22.00
N ALA A 208 -31.81 27.03 -22.42
CA ALA A 208 -32.02 25.59 -22.25
C ALA A 208 -31.62 24.75 -23.47
N GLU A 209 -31.25 25.35 -24.61
CA GLU A 209 -30.98 24.64 -25.87
C GLU A 209 -29.62 23.92 -25.94
N LYS A 210 -28.60 24.37 -25.21
CA LYS A 210 -27.27 23.75 -25.22
C LYS A 210 -27.22 22.49 -24.34
N ASN A 211 -26.59 21.44 -24.85
CA ASN A 211 -26.32 20.24 -24.06
C ASN A 211 -25.11 20.46 -23.14
N GLY A 212 -25.19 19.98 -21.91
CA GLY A 212 -24.07 20.00 -20.97
C GLY A 212 -23.66 21.39 -20.46
N GLU A 213 -24.54 22.39 -20.51
CA GLU A 213 -24.25 23.74 -20.01
C GLU A 213 -24.54 23.86 -18.51
N ILE A 214 -23.56 24.34 -17.75
CA ILE A 214 -23.69 24.74 -16.36
C ILE A 214 -23.86 26.25 -16.31
N GLN A 215 -24.98 26.71 -15.77
CA GLN A 215 -25.28 28.13 -15.65
C GLN A 215 -25.22 28.56 -14.19
N ILE A 216 -24.64 29.74 -13.96
CA ILE A 216 -24.57 30.37 -12.64
C ILE A 216 -25.14 31.78 -12.81
N TRP A 217 -26.37 31.98 -12.33
CA TRP A 217 -27.05 33.27 -12.33
C TRP A 217 -26.77 33.98 -11.01
N LEU A 218 -26.16 35.16 -11.05
CA LEU A 218 -25.66 35.90 -9.91
C LEU A 218 -26.54 37.11 -9.59
N GLY A 219 -27.06 37.15 -8.36
CA GLY A 219 -27.59 38.34 -7.71
C GLY A 219 -26.58 38.91 -6.71
N GLU A 220 -27.02 39.88 -5.90
CA GLU A 220 -26.17 40.56 -4.92
C GLU A 220 -25.78 39.64 -3.74
N ASP A 221 -26.75 38.91 -3.20
CA ASP A 221 -26.62 38.03 -2.03
C ASP A 221 -27.15 36.61 -2.30
N ARG A 222 -27.51 36.31 -3.55
CA ARG A 222 -28.20 35.08 -3.95
C ARG A 222 -27.78 34.64 -5.33
N ARG A 223 -27.91 33.34 -5.62
CA ARG A 223 -27.58 32.79 -6.94
C ARG A 223 -28.39 31.56 -7.30
N ILE A 224 -28.49 31.28 -8.59
CA ILE A 224 -29.14 30.09 -9.13
C ILE A 224 -28.13 29.31 -9.98
N VAL A 225 -27.93 28.03 -9.65
CA VAL A 225 -27.10 27.11 -10.45
C VAL A 225 -28.01 26.15 -11.21
N ILE A 226 -27.90 26.13 -12.54
CA ILE A 226 -28.72 25.31 -13.43
C ILE A 226 -27.82 24.40 -14.26
N TYR A 227 -28.10 23.10 -14.32
CA TYR A 227 -27.35 22.18 -15.20
C TYR A 227 -28.12 20.90 -15.53
N PRO A 228 -27.85 20.26 -16.68
CA PRO A 228 -28.58 19.08 -17.12
C PRO A 228 -28.14 17.78 -16.43
N CYS A 229 -29.08 16.87 -16.23
CA CYS A 229 -28.86 15.46 -15.85
C CYS A 229 -29.78 14.53 -16.66
N ARG A 230 -29.56 13.21 -16.60
CA ARG A 230 -30.31 12.19 -17.36
C ARG A 230 -30.38 12.47 -18.85
N ASP A 231 -29.24 12.41 -19.53
CA ASP A 231 -29.16 12.58 -21.00
C ASP A 231 -29.77 13.89 -21.50
N ASN A 232 -29.54 14.97 -20.74
CA ASN A 232 -30.11 16.30 -20.91
C ASN A 232 -31.65 16.35 -20.92
N THR A 233 -32.35 15.40 -20.32
CA THR A 233 -33.82 15.43 -20.26
C THR A 233 -34.35 16.21 -19.05
N LEU A 234 -33.55 16.36 -17.99
CA LEU A 234 -33.89 17.12 -16.79
C LEU A 234 -32.87 18.24 -16.54
N LEU A 235 -33.35 19.38 -16.05
CA LEU A 235 -32.52 20.47 -15.55
C LEU A 235 -32.61 20.54 -14.02
N ASN A 236 -31.45 20.47 -13.35
CA ASN A 236 -31.32 20.65 -11.91
C ASN A 236 -31.19 22.12 -11.58
N PHE A 237 -31.91 22.57 -10.55
CA PHE A 237 -31.85 23.92 -10.02
C PHE A 237 -31.38 23.89 -8.57
N VAL A 238 -30.40 24.74 -8.25
CA VAL A 238 -29.98 25.05 -6.87
C VAL A 238 -30.04 26.56 -6.68
N CYS A 239 -31.01 27.01 -5.89
CA CYS A 239 -31.27 28.43 -5.68
C CYS A 239 -30.86 28.81 -4.24
N ILE A 240 -29.68 29.39 -4.08
CA ILE A 240 -29.10 29.79 -2.79
C ILE A 240 -29.50 31.23 -2.47
N HIS A 241 -30.00 31.47 -1.26
CA HIS A 241 -30.50 32.77 -0.77
C HIS A 241 -30.28 32.90 0.76
N PRO A 242 -30.32 34.11 1.34
CA PRO A 242 -30.22 34.30 2.79
C PRO A 242 -31.29 33.52 3.56
N ASP A 243 -30.91 32.89 4.68
CA ASP A 243 -31.83 32.08 5.48
C ASP A 243 -32.90 32.90 6.25
N SER A 244 -32.74 34.22 6.33
CA SER A 244 -33.72 35.14 6.93
C SER A 244 -35.00 35.30 6.10
N GLU A 245 -34.96 34.96 4.81
CA GLU A 245 -36.10 35.13 3.89
C GLU A 245 -37.01 33.91 3.83
N THR A 246 -36.58 32.76 4.36
CA THR A 246 -37.36 31.52 4.35
C THR A 246 -37.30 30.83 5.71
N SER A 247 -38.46 30.46 6.24
CA SER A 247 -38.55 29.77 7.53
C SER A 247 -38.45 28.25 7.31
N GLY A 248 -37.22 27.76 7.12
CA GLY A 248 -36.95 26.32 7.17
C GLY A 248 -37.16 25.79 8.59
N SER A 249 -38.28 25.11 8.85
CA SER A 249 -38.52 24.45 10.13
C SER A 249 -37.90 23.04 10.13
N SER A 250 -36.74 22.89 10.78
CA SER A 250 -36.01 21.64 11.08
C SER A 250 -34.88 21.25 10.12
N ASP A 251 -33.82 20.63 10.66
CA ASP A 251 -32.61 20.17 9.94
C ASP A 251 -32.85 18.92 9.05
N SER A 252 -34.08 18.72 8.55
CA SER A 252 -34.51 17.51 7.85
C SER A 252 -34.37 17.62 6.33
N TRP A 253 -33.83 16.58 5.68
CA TRP A 253 -33.61 16.50 4.23
C TRP A 253 -34.89 16.63 3.37
N ASN A 254 -36.07 16.52 3.99
CA ASN A 254 -37.34 16.30 3.30
C ASN A 254 -38.35 17.44 3.41
N ASP A 255 -37.99 18.57 4.04
CA ASP A 255 -38.91 19.69 4.24
C ASP A 255 -39.26 20.34 2.89
N GLY A 256 -40.56 20.46 2.63
CA GLY A 256 -41.09 21.01 1.39
C GLY A 256 -40.84 22.51 1.33
N GLY A 257 -40.13 22.97 0.30
CA GLY A 257 -39.99 24.39 0.02
C GLY A 257 -41.27 24.96 -0.57
N SER A 258 -41.66 26.15 -0.12
CA SER A 258 -42.78 26.92 -0.67
C SER A 258 -42.43 27.46 -2.05
N LYS A 259 -43.33 27.28 -3.03
CA LYS A 259 -43.14 27.85 -4.38
C LYS A 259 -43.26 29.36 -4.33
N GLU A 260 -44.16 29.87 -3.49
CA GLU A 260 -44.37 31.28 -3.25
C GLU A 260 -43.10 31.93 -2.71
N ASP A 261 -42.42 31.26 -1.77
CA ASP A 261 -41.15 31.72 -1.20
C ASP A 261 -40.05 31.70 -2.25
N LEU A 262 -39.94 30.63 -3.05
CA LEU A 262 -39.02 30.55 -4.17
C LEU A 262 -39.21 31.74 -5.14
N ILE A 263 -40.45 32.01 -5.55
CA ILE A 263 -40.73 33.13 -6.47
C ILE A 263 -40.41 34.47 -5.80
N SER A 264 -40.77 34.64 -4.53
CA SER A 264 -40.50 35.86 -3.77
C SER A 264 -39.00 36.16 -3.66
N CYS A 265 -38.19 35.16 -3.31
CA CYS A 265 -36.73 35.30 -3.19
C CYS A 265 -36.05 35.63 -4.53
N TYR A 266 -36.64 35.31 -5.67
CA TYR A 266 -36.01 35.58 -6.98
C TYR A 266 -36.76 36.57 -7.84
N LYS A 267 -37.79 37.26 -7.32
CA LYS A 267 -38.66 38.17 -8.10
C LYS A 267 -37.93 39.23 -8.95
N ASP A 268 -36.74 39.64 -8.52
CA ASP A 268 -35.92 40.68 -9.17
C ASP A 268 -34.93 40.09 -10.21
N PHE A 269 -34.96 38.79 -10.45
CA PHE A 269 -34.22 38.13 -11.53
C PHE A 269 -35.00 38.23 -12.85
N TYR A 270 -34.31 37.95 -13.95
CA TYR A 270 -34.80 37.98 -15.31
C TYR A 270 -36.20 37.36 -15.43
N PRO A 271 -37.25 38.10 -15.83
CA PRO A 271 -38.63 37.63 -15.73
C PRO A 271 -38.92 36.26 -16.37
N PRO A 272 -38.34 35.92 -17.54
CA PRO A 272 -38.48 34.57 -18.10
C PRO A 272 -37.90 33.44 -17.25
N LEU A 273 -36.85 33.71 -16.46
CA LEU A 273 -36.34 32.75 -15.48
C LEU A 273 -37.38 32.50 -14.38
N ILE A 274 -38.10 33.53 -13.95
CA ILE A 274 -39.18 33.39 -12.95
C ILE A 274 -40.33 32.56 -13.48
N ASP A 275 -40.67 32.72 -14.77
CA ASP A 275 -41.67 31.89 -15.42
C ASP A 275 -41.27 30.41 -15.47
N VAL A 276 -39.96 30.12 -15.58
CA VAL A 276 -39.42 28.77 -15.40
C VAL A 276 -39.55 28.31 -13.95
N LEU A 277 -39.17 29.14 -12.97
CA LEU A 277 -39.28 28.78 -11.54
C LEU A 277 -40.73 28.46 -11.12
N LYS A 278 -41.73 29.12 -11.70
CA LYS A 278 -43.16 28.81 -11.47
C LYS A 278 -43.53 27.37 -11.86
N LYS A 279 -42.80 26.76 -12.82
CA LYS A 279 -42.99 25.37 -13.26
C LYS A 279 -42.38 24.34 -12.32
N ALA A 280 -41.60 24.76 -11.31
CA ALA A 280 -40.99 23.85 -10.36
C ALA A 280 -42.04 23.01 -9.61
N THR A 281 -41.74 21.73 -9.43
CA THR A 281 -42.48 20.79 -8.58
C THR A 281 -41.51 20.16 -7.58
N ASP A 282 -42.05 19.56 -6.52
CA ASP A 282 -41.26 18.81 -5.52
C ASP A 282 -40.08 19.61 -4.93
N ILE A 283 -40.32 20.90 -4.67
CA ILE A 283 -39.31 21.83 -4.18
C ILE A 283 -38.88 21.40 -2.77
N LYS A 284 -37.57 21.27 -2.56
CA LYS A 284 -36.94 21.06 -1.26
C LYS A 284 -36.22 22.31 -0.80
N LEU A 285 -36.27 22.62 0.48
CA LEU A 285 -35.55 23.74 1.09
C LEU A 285 -34.51 23.22 2.07
N TRP A 286 -33.24 23.53 1.84
CA TRP A 286 -32.12 23.01 2.63
C TRP A 286 -31.42 24.14 3.36
N LYS A 287 -31.33 24.02 4.68
CA LYS A 287 -30.46 24.91 5.46
C LYS A 287 -29.00 24.54 5.22
N LEU A 288 -28.18 25.52 4.82
CA LEU A 288 -26.76 25.29 4.61
C LEU A 288 -26.03 25.39 5.95
N LEU A 289 -25.40 24.28 6.33
CA LEU A 289 -24.70 24.14 7.59
C LEU A 289 -23.20 24.06 7.33
N ASP A 290 -22.42 24.85 8.06
CA ASP A 290 -20.97 24.71 8.13
C ASP A 290 -20.59 23.93 9.39
N ARG A 291 -19.44 23.26 9.34
CA ARG A 291 -18.85 22.60 10.51
C ARG A 291 -17.38 22.95 10.58
N GLN A 292 -16.86 23.10 11.79
CA GLN A 292 -15.44 23.28 12.00
C GLN A 292 -14.65 22.08 11.46
N THR A 293 -13.45 22.36 10.95
CA THR A 293 -12.52 21.33 10.51
C THR A 293 -12.12 20.45 11.71
N LEU A 294 -12.37 19.14 11.60
CA LEU A 294 -12.02 18.18 12.65
C LEU A 294 -10.51 18.06 12.76
N LYS A 295 -9.99 17.88 13.99
CA LYS A 295 -8.56 17.67 14.23
C LYS A 295 -8.08 16.25 13.95
N LYS A 296 -9.01 15.28 14.02
CA LYS A 296 -8.73 13.86 13.83
C LYS A 296 -9.93 13.15 13.20
N TRP A 297 -9.68 12.19 12.33
CA TRP A 297 -10.70 11.37 11.64
C TRP A 297 -10.69 9.91 12.08
N THR A 298 -9.74 9.51 12.91
CA THR A 298 -9.53 8.11 13.32
C THR A 298 -9.42 7.98 14.84
N ASN A 299 -9.95 6.90 15.40
CA ASN A 299 -9.79 6.58 16.82
C ASN A 299 -9.94 5.07 17.02
N GLY A 300 -8.93 4.42 17.60
CA GLY A 300 -8.89 2.96 17.69
C GLY A 300 -9.09 2.32 16.31
N ARG A 301 -10.18 1.56 16.17
CA ARG A 301 -10.55 0.84 14.94
C ARG A 301 -11.61 1.56 14.11
N ALA A 302 -11.93 2.80 14.47
CA ALA A 302 -12.95 3.60 13.81
C ALA A 302 -12.33 4.71 12.95
N ALA A 303 -12.91 4.95 11.78
CA ALA A 303 -12.55 6.08 10.91
C ALA A 303 -13.79 6.77 10.33
N LEU A 304 -13.67 8.07 10.03
CA LEU A 304 -14.70 8.89 9.40
C LEU A 304 -14.37 9.14 7.92
N LEU A 305 -15.42 9.29 7.10
CA LEU A 305 -15.31 9.72 5.70
C LEU A 305 -16.49 10.60 5.26
N GLY A 306 -16.33 11.29 4.14
CA GLY A 306 -17.36 12.17 3.56
C GLY A 306 -17.83 13.23 4.55
N ASP A 307 -19.12 13.59 4.49
CA ASP A 307 -19.69 14.64 5.35
C ASP A 307 -19.62 14.34 6.86
N ALA A 308 -19.37 13.08 7.25
CA ALA A 308 -19.10 12.74 8.65
C ALA A 308 -17.74 13.30 9.11
N ALA A 309 -16.75 13.36 8.21
CA ALA A 309 -15.41 13.89 8.46
C ALA A 309 -15.25 15.37 8.04
N HIS A 310 -15.75 15.75 6.86
CA HIS A 310 -15.52 17.04 6.22
C HIS A 310 -16.73 17.52 5.40
N SER A 311 -17.81 17.94 6.06
CA SER A 311 -18.97 18.51 5.36
C SER A 311 -18.62 19.81 4.60
N PHE A 312 -19.18 19.98 3.41
CA PHE A 312 -18.92 21.14 2.54
C PHE A 312 -20.16 22.03 2.35
N LEU A 313 -19.94 23.33 2.19
CA LEU A 313 -20.94 24.20 1.58
C LEU A 313 -21.01 23.91 0.06
N PRO A 314 -22.20 23.90 -0.57
CA PRO A 314 -22.40 23.39 -1.92
C PRO A 314 -21.94 24.37 -3.03
N HIS A 315 -20.75 24.96 -2.89
CA HIS A 315 -20.24 26.01 -3.78
C HIS A 315 -19.27 25.52 -4.86
N LEU A 316 -18.56 24.40 -4.64
CA LEU A 316 -17.55 23.86 -5.59
C LEU A 316 -17.90 22.46 -6.14
N GLY A 317 -19.05 21.90 -5.77
CA GLY A 317 -19.49 20.59 -6.27
C GLY A 317 -18.59 19.41 -5.85
N GLN A 318 -17.81 19.54 -4.78
CA GLN A 318 -16.81 18.53 -4.37
C GLN A 318 -17.23 17.57 -3.26
N GLY A 319 -18.35 17.78 -2.56
CA GLY A 319 -18.70 16.93 -1.41
C GLY A 319 -18.80 15.44 -1.73
N GLY A 320 -19.58 15.08 -2.75
CA GLY A 320 -19.66 13.69 -3.21
C GLY A 320 -18.35 13.18 -3.80
N ALA A 321 -17.60 14.03 -4.50
CA ALA A 321 -16.32 13.68 -5.09
C ALA A 321 -15.27 13.31 -4.02
N GLN A 322 -15.13 14.12 -2.97
CA GLN A 322 -14.24 13.86 -1.84
C GLN A 322 -14.68 12.63 -1.05
N ALA A 323 -15.99 12.40 -0.88
CA ALA A 323 -16.49 11.19 -0.23
C ALA A 323 -16.15 9.90 -1.03
N ILE A 324 -16.13 9.95 -2.36
CA ILE A 324 -15.67 8.83 -3.21
C ILE A 324 -14.16 8.63 -3.05
N GLU A 325 -13.36 9.71 -3.12
CA GLU A 325 -11.91 9.65 -2.88
C GLU A 325 -11.59 9.00 -1.53
N ASP A 326 -12.31 9.38 -0.46
CA ASP A 326 -12.13 8.78 0.86
C ASP A 326 -12.43 7.29 0.87
N GLY A 327 -13.56 6.86 0.29
CA GLY A 327 -13.95 5.46 0.28
C GLY A 327 -12.95 4.58 -0.45
N VAL A 328 -12.43 5.06 -1.59
CA VAL A 328 -11.39 4.35 -2.34
C VAL A 328 -10.07 4.33 -1.58
N ALA A 329 -9.60 5.47 -1.08
CA ALA A 329 -8.35 5.57 -0.32
C ALA A 329 -8.37 4.74 0.96
N LEU A 330 -9.50 4.71 1.67
CA LEU A 330 -9.66 3.93 2.90
C LEU A 330 -9.53 2.43 2.62
N GLY A 331 -10.27 1.88 1.66
CA GLY A 331 -10.12 0.47 1.30
C GLY A 331 -8.73 0.13 0.77
N THR A 332 -8.05 1.07 0.11
CA THR A 332 -6.67 0.90 -0.37
C THR A 332 -5.69 0.65 0.79
N MET A 333 -5.96 1.18 1.99
CA MET A 333 -5.11 0.93 3.16
C MET A 333 -5.11 -0.54 3.61
N PHE A 334 -6.10 -1.34 3.24
CA PHE A 334 -6.27 -2.69 3.76
C PHE A 334 -6.13 -3.74 2.64
N PRO A 335 -4.90 -4.11 2.26
CA PRO A 335 -4.70 -5.31 1.45
C PRO A 335 -5.03 -6.57 2.28
N LEU A 336 -5.29 -7.69 1.60
CA LEU A 336 -5.57 -8.95 2.29
C LEU A 336 -4.36 -9.43 3.12
N GLY A 337 -4.59 -9.81 4.37
CA GLY A 337 -3.57 -10.32 5.28
C GLY A 337 -3.10 -9.34 6.36
N ILE A 338 -3.64 -8.12 6.39
CA ILE A 338 -3.52 -7.21 7.54
C ILE A 338 -4.23 -7.81 8.75
N THR A 339 -3.53 -7.84 9.87
CA THR A 339 -4.06 -8.36 11.13
C THR A 339 -4.96 -7.34 11.81
N ARG A 340 -5.79 -7.83 12.73
CA ARG A 340 -6.64 -6.96 13.55
C ARG A 340 -5.78 -5.92 14.30
N ASP A 341 -4.60 -6.25 14.80
CA ASP A 341 -3.82 -5.29 15.61
C ASP A 341 -3.13 -4.19 14.79
N GLU A 342 -2.95 -4.40 13.49
CA GLU A 342 -2.41 -3.39 12.56
C GLU A 342 -3.46 -2.36 12.10
N VAL A 343 -4.75 -2.60 12.39
CA VAL A 343 -5.84 -1.73 11.92
C VAL A 343 -5.66 -0.25 12.29
N PRO A 344 -5.39 0.13 13.56
CA PRO A 344 -5.29 1.54 13.93
C PRO A 344 -4.21 2.29 13.12
N GLU A 345 -3.07 1.66 12.92
CA GLU A 345 -1.96 2.23 12.17
C GLU A 345 -2.31 2.46 10.69
N HIS A 346 -3.02 1.52 10.07
CA HIS A 346 -3.50 1.65 8.69
C HIS A 346 -4.54 2.78 8.54
N LEU A 347 -5.41 2.97 9.54
CA LEU A 347 -6.34 4.10 9.57
C LEU A 347 -5.61 5.45 9.67
N GLU A 348 -4.54 5.54 10.47
CA GLU A 348 -3.73 6.76 10.55
C GLU A 348 -3.05 7.11 9.22
N ILE A 349 -2.67 6.12 8.41
CA ILE A 349 -2.13 6.36 7.06
C ILE A 349 -3.23 6.87 6.12
N TYR A 350 -4.45 6.32 6.20
CA TYR A 350 -5.62 6.84 5.48
C TYR A 350 -5.87 8.33 5.82
N GLU A 351 -5.84 8.66 7.11
CA GLU A 351 -6.01 10.03 7.56
C GLU A 351 -4.93 10.95 6.96
N LYS A 352 -3.65 10.56 7.03
CA LYS A 352 -2.55 11.30 6.37
C LYS A 352 -2.75 11.45 4.87
N ALA A 353 -3.32 10.44 4.20
CA ALA A 353 -3.54 10.45 2.76
C ALA A 353 -4.65 11.43 2.32
N ARG A 354 -5.59 11.77 3.22
CA ARG A 354 -6.83 12.47 2.88
C ARG A 354 -7.04 13.80 3.59
N TYR A 355 -6.53 13.93 4.81
CA TYR A 355 -6.82 15.05 5.71
C TYR A 355 -6.48 16.41 5.11
N GLU A 356 -5.21 16.62 4.72
CA GLU A 356 -4.77 17.91 4.16
C GLU A 356 -5.63 18.28 2.94
N ARG A 357 -5.82 17.34 2.02
CA ARG A 357 -6.59 17.57 0.80
C ARG A 357 -8.05 17.94 1.04
N ALA A 358 -8.79 17.14 1.81
CA ALA A 358 -10.21 17.41 2.01
C ALA A 358 -10.41 18.69 2.83
N THR A 359 -9.54 18.97 3.81
CA THR A 359 -9.63 20.18 4.63
C THR A 359 -9.25 21.44 3.84
N THR A 360 -8.27 21.38 2.93
CA THR A 360 -8.01 22.46 1.97
C THR A 360 -9.23 22.72 1.09
N ILE A 361 -9.83 21.68 0.50
CA ILE A 361 -11.03 21.85 -0.34
C ILE A 361 -12.20 22.39 0.51
N GLN A 362 -12.33 21.96 1.77
CA GLN A 362 -13.36 22.43 2.69
C GLN A 362 -13.21 23.93 2.92
N GLN A 363 -11.99 24.38 3.21
CA GLN A 363 -11.72 25.80 3.41
C GLN A 363 -12.03 26.61 2.15
N LEU A 364 -11.69 26.11 0.96
CA LEU A 364 -12.01 26.80 -0.29
C LEU A 364 -13.50 26.89 -0.57
N THR A 365 -14.28 25.87 -0.19
CA THR A 365 -15.75 25.99 -0.27
C THR A 365 -16.29 27.05 0.68
N ARG A 366 -15.68 27.25 1.85
CA ARG A 366 -16.06 28.32 2.79
C ARG A 366 -15.67 29.69 2.24
N ASP A 367 -14.47 29.84 1.69
CA ASP A 367 -14.03 31.11 1.12
C ASP A 367 -14.91 31.55 -0.05
N GLN A 368 -15.37 30.60 -0.88
CA GLN A 368 -16.32 30.85 -1.97
C GLN A 368 -17.74 31.19 -1.48
N ALA A 369 -18.12 30.77 -0.27
CA ALA A 369 -19.45 30.96 0.29
C ALA A 369 -19.57 32.20 1.17
N LEU A 370 -18.54 32.47 1.96
CA LEU A 370 -18.54 33.45 3.06
C LEU A 370 -17.49 34.56 2.87
N GLY A 371 -16.69 34.48 1.80
CA GLY A 371 -15.52 35.33 1.59
C GLY A 371 -14.26 34.76 2.28
N PRO A 372 -13.05 35.07 1.77
CA PRO A 372 -11.80 34.55 2.32
C PRO A 372 -11.50 35.19 3.68
N LYS A 373 -11.12 34.37 4.67
CA LYS A 373 -10.71 34.89 5.99
C LYS A 373 -9.37 35.63 5.98
N GLU A 374 -8.49 35.35 5.02
CA GLU A 374 -7.11 35.89 4.93
C GLU A 374 -6.78 36.55 3.58
N GLY A 375 -7.78 36.89 2.77
CA GLY A 375 -7.59 37.70 1.55
C GLY A 375 -6.86 37.03 0.37
N LYS A 376 -6.49 35.75 0.46
CA LYS A 376 -5.98 34.98 -0.69
C LYS A 376 -7.03 34.00 -1.20
N LEU A 377 -7.70 34.35 -2.29
CA LEU A 377 -8.41 33.38 -3.12
C LEU A 377 -7.39 32.64 -3.98
N LEU A 378 -7.42 31.30 -3.97
CA LEU A 378 -6.70 30.51 -4.97
C LEU A 378 -7.19 30.92 -6.36
N ASN A 379 -6.26 31.14 -7.29
CA ASN A 379 -6.62 31.38 -8.69
C ASN A 379 -7.45 30.17 -9.19
N PRO A 380 -8.59 30.37 -9.87
CA PRO A 380 -9.44 29.29 -10.40
C PRO A 380 -8.69 28.17 -11.14
N THR A 381 -7.62 28.51 -11.88
CA THR A 381 -6.79 27.53 -12.59
C THR A 381 -5.97 26.66 -11.63
N GLN A 382 -5.38 27.27 -10.59
CA GLN A 382 -4.63 26.54 -9.56
C GLN A 382 -5.54 25.61 -8.75
N PHE A 383 -6.76 26.06 -8.44
CA PHE A 383 -7.76 25.22 -7.80
C PHE A 383 -8.16 24.03 -8.69
N SER A 384 -8.46 24.27 -9.97
CA SER A 384 -8.86 23.22 -10.90
C SER A 384 -7.76 22.17 -11.05
N HIS A 385 -6.50 22.58 -11.19
CA HIS A 385 -5.38 21.65 -11.25
C HIS A 385 -5.22 20.87 -9.94
N TYR A 386 -5.17 21.55 -8.79
CA TYR A 386 -5.06 20.87 -7.48
C TYR A 386 -6.19 19.86 -7.25
N ASN A 387 -7.40 20.21 -7.65
CA ASN A 387 -8.59 19.40 -7.44
C ASN A 387 -8.69 18.24 -8.44
N TRP A 388 -8.64 18.49 -9.74
CA TRP A 388 -8.97 17.50 -10.77
C TRP A 388 -7.78 16.62 -11.21
N SER A 389 -6.53 17.03 -10.98
CA SER A 389 -5.34 16.23 -11.35
C SER A 389 -4.97 15.13 -10.35
N HIS A 390 -5.63 15.09 -9.19
CA HIS A 390 -5.28 14.16 -8.12
C HIS A 390 -5.94 12.80 -8.29
N ASP A 391 -5.15 11.75 -8.10
CA ASP A 391 -5.61 10.37 -8.01
C ASP A 391 -5.43 9.86 -6.57
N ALA A 392 -6.54 9.75 -5.83
CA ALA A 392 -6.52 9.38 -4.42
C ALA A 392 -6.09 7.92 -4.20
N TYR A 393 -6.32 7.02 -5.17
CA TYR A 393 -5.86 5.64 -5.10
C TYR A 393 -4.34 5.59 -5.14
N PHE A 394 -3.69 6.17 -6.16
CA PHE A 394 -2.23 6.15 -6.27
C PHE A 394 -1.52 6.90 -5.13
N HIS A 395 -2.08 8.02 -4.69
CA HIS A 395 -1.54 8.74 -3.54
C HIS A 395 -1.57 7.88 -2.26
N ALA A 396 -2.72 7.25 -1.98
CA ALA A 396 -2.92 6.35 -0.86
C ALA A 396 -1.99 5.13 -0.93
N SER A 397 -1.92 4.45 -2.09
CA SER A 397 -1.03 3.30 -2.30
C SER A 397 0.44 3.66 -2.05
N LYS A 398 0.91 4.82 -2.54
CA LYS A 398 2.30 5.26 -2.35
C LYS A 398 2.64 5.48 -0.87
N LEU A 399 1.74 6.05 -0.09
CA LEU A 399 1.93 6.24 1.34
C LEU A 399 1.96 4.90 2.08
N LEU A 400 1.06 3.99 1.75
CA LEU A 400 1.05 2.63 2.31
C LEU A 400 2.33 1.87 1.96
N SER A 401 2.76 1.85 0.68
CA SER A 401 3.99 1.18 0.26
C SER A 401 5.20 1.68 1.04
N ARG A 402 5.39 3.01 1.15
CA ARG A 402 6.49 3.59 1.92
C ARG A 402 6.47 3.18 3.39
N HIS A 403 5.28 3.09 3.98
CA HIS A 403 5.10 2.65 5.35
C HIS A 403 5.47 1.18 5.53
N LEU A 404 4.94 0.30 4.68
CA LEU A 404 5.27 -1.13 4.71
C LEU A 404 6.77 -1.36 4.49
N GLU A 405 7.36 -0.70 3.49
CA GLU A 405 8.79 -0.77 3.19
C GLU A 405 9.70 -0.28 4.33
N SER A 406 9.19 0.58 5.23
CA SER A 406 9.96 1.08 6.37
C SER A 406 10.21 0.02 7.45
N LYS A 407 9.41 -1.06 7.46
CA LYS A 407 9.41 -2.10 8.50
C LYS A 407 10.20 -3.35 8.13
N ILE A 408 10.71 -3.43 6.91
CA ILE A 408 11.29 -4.66 6.37
C ILE A 408 12.80 -4.54 6.16
N TYR A 409 13.53 -5.67 6.18
CA TYR A 409 14.94 -5.69 5.81
C TYR A 409 15.12 -5.18 4.37
N LYS A 410 15.99 -4.17 4.19
CA LYS A 410 16.20 -3.54 2.89
C LYS A 410 17.45 -4.10 2.22
N ARG A 411 17.25 -4.53 0.98
CA ARG A 411 18.29 -4.65 -0.04
C ARG A 411 18.42 -3.33 -0.79
N MET A 412 19.41 -3.18 -1.67
CA MET A 412 19.51 -1.97 -2.50
C MET A 412 18.19 -1.81 -3.28
N PRO A 413 17.38 -0.76 -3.00
CA PRO A 413 16.07 -0.66 -3.61
C PRO A 413 16.23 -0.36 -5.09
N ILE A 414 15.46 -1.06 -5.92
CA ILE A 414 15.21 -0.61 -7.29
C ILE A 414 14.10 0.46 -7.24
N GLY A 415 13.84 1.15 -8.35
CA GLY A 415 12.81 2.21 -8.40
C GLY A 415 11.39 1.78 -8.00
N TRP A 416 11.17 0.49 -7.74
CA TRP A 416 9.89 -0.13 -7.38
C TRP A 416 9.89 -0.86 -6.04
N GLY A 417 10.86 -0.58 -5.16
CA GLY A 417 10.87 -1.08 -3.79
C GLY A 417 11.93 -2.13 -3.50
N PRO A 418 11.83 -2.81 -2.34
CA PRO A 418 12.82 -3.75 -1.84
C PRO A 418 12.73 -5.12 -2.52
N LEU A 419 13.87 -5.81 -2.63
CA LEU A 419 13.95 -7.19 -3.10
C LEU A 419 13.73 -8.17 -1.95
N GLN A 420 13.05 -9.29 -2.21
CA GLN A 420 12.93 -10.40 -1.26
C GLN A 420 14.28 -11.12 -1.03
N GLY A 421 14.36 -11.92 0.02
CA GLY A 421 15.60 -12.58 0.42
C GLY A 421 15.38 -13.69 1.44
N PRO A 422 16.47 -14.29 1.95
CA PRO A 422 16.39 -15.43 2.86
C PRO A 422 15.70 -15.14 4.21
N ARG A 423 15.65 -13.88 4.68
CA ARG A 423 14.95 -13.57 5.94
C ARG A 423 13.46 -13.34 5.78
N GLN A 424 13.01 -12.86 4.61
CA GLN A 424 11.64 -12.40 4.45
C GLN A 424 11.17 -12.37 2.97
N ASP A 425 9.85 -12.45 2.78
CA ASP A 425 9.19 -12.16 1.50
C ASP A 425 9.09 -10.65 1.20
N HIS A 426 8.49 -10.30 0.05
CA HIS A 426 8.26 -8.92 -0.37
C HIS A 426 7.30 -8.11 0.53
N LEU A 427 6.61 -8.77 1.48
CA LEU A 427 5.75 -8.15 2.49
C LEU A 427 6.43 -8.06 3.86
N GLY A 428 7.69 -8.50 3.98
CA GLY A 428 8.42 -8.54 5.25
C GLY A 428 8.07 -9.75 6.12
N LYS A 429 7.40 -10.77 5.59
CA LYS A 429 7.05 -11.97 6.36
C LYS A 429 8.22 -12.95 6.39
N PRO A 430 8.55 -13.56 7.54
CA PRO A 430 9.62 -14.56 7.64
C PRO A 430 9.43 -15.75 6.70
N ILE A 431 10.53 -16.29 6.19
CA ILE A 431 10.57 -17.47 5.31
C ILE A 431 10.71 -18.76 6.14
N ASP A 432 9.97 -19.81 5.78
CA ASP A 432 10.01 -21.13 6.45
C ASP A 432 10.95 -22.09 5.72
N GLY A 433 12.15 -22.29 6.27
CA GLY A 433 13.16 -23.19 5.71
C GLY A 433 12.93 -24.68 6.00
N SER A 434 11.96 -25.05 6.83
CA SER A 434 11.83 -26.43 7.36
C SER A 434 11.54 -27.50 6.31
N GLY A 435 10.93 -27.11 5.18
CA GLY A 435 10.64 -28.00 4.06
C GLY A 435 11.79 -28.21 3.06
N SER A 436 12.95 -27.57 3.26
CA SER A 436 14.08 -27.67 2.34
C SER A 436 14.85 -28.97 2.57
N PHE A 437 15.51 -29.47 1.53
CA PHE A 437 16.41 -30.63 1.63
C PHE A 437 17.83 -30.19 1.28
N LEU A 438 18.84 -30.75 1.96
CA LEU A 438 20.23 -30.41 1.72
C LEU A 438 21.18 -31.59 1.72
N ARG A 439 22.27 -31.43 0.97
CA ARG A 439 23.43 -32.33 0.95
C ARG A 439 24.71 -31.51 1.01
N THR A 440 25.54 -31.77 2.01
CA THR A 440 26.80 -31.07 2.23
C THR A 440 28.00 -32.02 2.15
N GLY A 441 28.95 -31.74 1.27
CA GLY A 441 30.29 -32.35 1.32
C GLY A 441 31.28 -31.40 1.97
N ALA A 442 32.03 -31.86 2.98
CA ALA A 442 33.00 -31.04 3.73
C ALA A 442 34.35 -31.75 3.89
N ILE A 443 35.45 -31.01 3.72
CA ILE A 443 36.83 -31.46 3.96
C ILE A 443 37.52 -30.43 4.85
N ARG A 444 37.98 -30.88 6.02
CA ARG A 444 38.80 -30.07 6.93
C ARG A 444 40.27 -30.28 6.60
N ILE A 445 41.03 -29.19 6.58
CA ILE A 445 42.42 -29.16 6.10
C ILE A 445 43.28 -28.53 7.18
N LYS A 446 44.38 -29.19 7.51
CA LYS A 446 45.43 -28.67 8.38
C LYS A 446 46.42 -27.86 7.55
N THR A 447 46.73 -26.65 7.99
CA THR A 447 47.58 -25.71 7.25
C THR A 447 48.38 -24.80 8.18
N SER A 448 49.16 -23.87 7.61
CA SER A 448 49.97 -22.90 8.35
C SER A 448 49.09 -21.79 8.94
N LYS A 449 49.13 -21.61 10.27
CA LYS A 449 48.48 -20.49 10.97
C LYS A 449 48.95 -19.16 10.40
N SER A 450 50.26 -18.98 10.25
CA SER A 450 50.86 -17.75 9.75
C SER A 450 50.34 -17.37 8.36
N TYR A 451 50.12 -18.36 7.47
CA TYR A 451 49.51 -18.09 6.17
C TYR A 451 48.05 -17.61 6.30
N LEU A 452 47.25 -18.27 7.14
CA LEU A 452 45.85 -17.93 7.33
C LEU A 452 45.63 -16.53 7.94
N GLU A 453 46.52 -16.07 8.83
CA GLU A 453 46.47 -14.70 9.38
C GLU A 453 46.54 -13.64 8.27
N HIS A 454 47.27 -13.90 7.17
CA HIS A 454 47.36 -12.98 6.03
C HIS A 454 46.08 -12.93 5.18
N LEU A 455 45.15 -13.86 5.38
CA LEU A 455 43.85 -13.88 4.70
C LEU A 455 42.76 -13.14 5.49
N LEU A 456 43.06 -12.75 6.73
CA LEU A 456 42.11 -12.02 7.57
C LEU A 456 42.03 -10.54 7.14
N PRO A 457 40.86 -9.89 7.28
CA PRO A 457 40.64 -8.54 6.71
C PRO A 457 41.51 -7.44 7.31
N ASN A 458 41.78 -7.50 8.62
CA ASN A 458 42.52 -6.50 9.40
C ASN A 458 42.91 -7.08 10.76
N GLU A 459 43.66 -6.31 11.55
CA GLU A 459 44.19 -6.70 12.86
C GLU A 459 43.14 -7.01 13.95
N LYS A 460 41.85 -6.72 13.71
CA LYS A 460 40.78 -7.09 14.66
C LYS A 460 40.49 -8.58 14.64
N PHE A 461 40.84 -9.28 13.57
CA PHE A 461 40.68 -10.72 13.44
C PHE A 461 42.01 -11.41 13.76
N HIS A 462 41.97 -12.49 14.55
CA HIS A 462 43.15 -13.29 14.88
C HIS A 462 42.77 -14.77 15.07
N ILE A 463 43.68 -15.70 14.79
CA ILE A 463 43.45 -17.14 14.99
C ILE A 463 43.92 -17.56 16.38
N ASP A 464 43.00 -17.96 17.24
CA ASP A 464 43.24 -18.30 18.64
C ASP A 464 43.56 -19.80 18.84
N VAL A 465 44.69 -20.21 18.25
CA VAL A 465 45.26 -21.55 18.42
C VAL A 465 46.72 -21.47 18.87
N PRO A 466 47.17 -22.38 19.76
CA PRO A 466 48.57 -22.47 20.16
C PRO A 466 49.43 -23.09 19.04
N GLY A 467 50.63 -22.55 18.83
CA GLY A 467 51.60 -23.05 17.84
C GLY A 467 51.43 -22.49 16.42
N GLU A 468 51.99 -23.20 15.43
CA GLU A 468 52.09 -22.76 14.03
C GLU A 468 51.03 -23.36 13.10
N VAL A 469 50.15 -24.21 13.64
CA VAL A 469 49.16 -24.97 12.87
C VAL A 469 47.77 -24.34 13.01
N GLY A 470 47.10 -24.11 11.89
CA GLY A 470 45.70 -23.70 11.82
C GLY A 470 44.86 -24.68 11.00
N TYR A 471 43.55 -24.44 10.96
CA TYR A 471 42.60 -25.26 10.20
C TYR A 471 41.71 -24.41 9.30
N ILE A 472 41.34 -24.98 8.17
CA ILE A 472 40.30 -24.46 7.28
C ILE A 472 39.32 -25.59 6.94
N THR A 473 38.12 -25.22 6.53
CA THR A 473 37.14 -26.16 6.00
C THR A 473 36.67 -25.69 4.63
N PHE A 474 36.77 -26.58 3.64
CA PHE A 474 36.07 -26.43 2.37
C PHE A 474 34.78 -27.23 2.45
N SER A 475 33.65 -26.56 2.22
CA SER A 475 32.31 -27.14 2.30
C SER A 475 31.54 -26.79 1.05
N ASN A 476 30.74 -27.70 0.49
CA ASN A 476 29.72 -27.35 -0.48
C ASN A 476 28.40 -27.95 -0.10
N THR A 477 27.36 -27.13 -0.11
CA THR A 477 25.99 -27.53 0.19
C THR A 477 25.12 -27.31 -1.04
N TRP A 478 24.47 -28.36 -1.51
CA TRP A 478 23.34 -28.28 -2.43
C TRP A 478 22.04 -28.27 -1.61
N ILE A 479 21.11 -27.38 -1.96
CA ILE A 479 19.85 -27.14 -1.27
C ILE A 479 18.72 -27.15 -2.29
N ASP A 480 17.62 -27.82 -1.99
CA ASP A 480 16.40 -27.87 -2.80
C ASP A 480 15.16 -27.35 -2.04
N ASN A 481 14.11 -27.03 -2.79
CA ASN A 481 12.80 -26.57 -2.31
C ASN A 481 12.83 -25.25 -1.50
N ILE A 482 13.43 -24.21 -2.08
CA ILE A 482 13.67 -22.93 -1.40
C ILE A 482 12.52 -21.95 -1.65
N GLU A 483 11.75 -21.65 -0.61
CA GLU A 483 10.51 -20.85 -0.69
C GLU A 483 10.73 -19.47 -1.36
N TRP A 484 11.73 -18.71 -0.93
CA TRP A 484 11.98 -17.36 -1.47
C TRP A 484 12.55 -17.36 -2.90
N LEU A 485 12.91 -18.54 -3.42
CA LEU A 485 13.28 -18.78 -4.83
C LEU A 485 12.18 -19.52 -5.61
N GLY A 486 10.95 -19.62 -5.07
CA GLY A 486 9.84 -20.29 -5.75
C GLY A 486 9.99 -21.82 -5.84
N GLY A 487 10.71 -22.42 -4.89
CA GLY A 487 10.95 -23.88 -4.82
C GLY A 487 12.16 -24.36 -5.63
N HIS A 488 12.96 -23.46 -6.19
CA HIS A 488 14.17 -23.82 -6.94
C HIS A 488 15.37 -24.15 -6.04
N ASP A 489 16.27 -24.98 -6.56
CA ASP A 489 17.50 -25.43 -5.91
C ASP A 489 18.71 -24.50 -6.16
N TYR A 490 19.75 -24.59 -5.34
CA TYR A 490 21.09 -24.07 -5.70
C TYR A 490 22.18 -24.74 -4.87
N SER A 491 23.44 -24.53 -5.28
CA SER A 491 24.62 -24.92 -4.49
C SER A 491 25.43 -23.70 -4.06
N HIS A 492 26.07 -23.80 -2.91
CA HIS A 492 27.11 -22.87 -2.48
C HIS A 492 28.33 -23.62 -1.94
N PHE A 493 29.52 -23.10 -2.22
CA PHE A 493 30.79 -23.57 -1.69
C PHE A 493 31.36 -22.53 -0.73
N ASP A 494 31.64 -22.96 0.50
CA ASP A 494 32.09 -22.14 1.61
C ASP A 494 33.56 -22.44 1.92
N PHE A 495 34.35 -21.39 2.08
CA PHE A 495 35.71 -21.47 2.60
C PHE A 495 35.75 -20.88 4.01
N TYR A 496 35.91 -21.72 5.03
CA TYR A 496 36.00 -21.31 6.42
C TYR A 496 37.45 -21.30 6.93
N ILE A 497 37.80 -20.28 7.71
CA ILE A 497 38.97 -20.26 8.58
C ILE A 497 38.49 -20.52 10.01
N GLU A 498 39.05 -21.56 10.62
CA GLU A 498 38.63 -22.05 11.94
C GLU A 498 39.26 -21.25 13.09
N ASP A 499 38.64 -21.30 14.27
CA ASP A 499 39.18 -20.75 15.53
C ASP A 499 39.54 -19.25 15.49
N VAL A 500 38.74 -18.43 14.81
CA VAL A 500 38.95 -16.98 14.70
C VAL A 500 38.32 -16.23 15.87
N VAL A 501 39.05 -15.24 16.37
CA VAL A 501 38.59 -14.26 17.35
C VAL A 501 38.54 -12.89 16.71
N TYR A 502 37.40 -12.21 16.84
CA TYR A 502 37.24 -10.81 16.48
C TYR A 502 37.28 -9.93 17.74
N THR A 503 38.06 -8.86 17.71
CA THR A 503 38.13 -7.84 18.76
C THR A 503 37.47 -6.55 18.29
N SER A 504 36.32 -6.20 18.88
CA SER A 504 35.59 -4.96 18.58
C SER A 504 36.36 -3.71 18.99
N ASN A 505 35.94 -2.54 18.52
CA ASN A 505 36.50 -1.24 18.94
C ASN A 505 36.40 -0.99 20.47
N LYS A 506 35.45 -1.67 21.14
CA LYS A 506 35.26 -1.60 22.60
C LYS A 506 36.11 -2.63 23.37
N GLY A 507 36.89 -3.45 22.67
CA GLY A 507 37.72 -4.51 23.27
C GLY A 507 36.99 -5.82 23.54
N ASN A 508 35.69 -5.94 23.21
CA ASN A 508 34.95 -7.20 23.32
C ASN A 508 35.50 -8.22 22.32
N LYS A 509 35.72 -9.44 22.79
CA LYS A 509 36.20 -10.57 21.99
C LYS A 509 35.05 -11.53 21.70
N THR A 510 34.87 -11.87 20.44
CA THR A 510 33.91 -12.88 19.98
C THR A 510 34.68 -13.99 19.27
N LYS A 511 34.35 -15.26 19.54
CA LYS A 511 34.98 -16.43 18.90
C LYS A 511 34.01 -17.11 17.93
N GLY A 512 34.53 -17.64 16.83
CA GLY A 512 33.79 -18.39 15.81
C GLY A 512 34.68 -18.78 14.65
N ARG A 513 34.07 -19.13 13.51
CA ARG A 513 34.77 -19.30 12.24
C ARG A 513 34.68 -18.03 11.41
N PHE A 514 35.66 -17.75 10.57
CA PHE A 514 35.58 -16.66 9.60
C PHE A 514 35.28 -17.20 8.20
N LEU A 515 34.30 -16.63 7.51
CA LEU A 515 33.92 -16.96 6.13
C LEU A 515 34.45 -15.88 5.16
N PRO A 516 35.71 -15.97 4.70
CA PRO A 516 36.28 -15.03 3.74
C PRO A 516 35.61 -15.05 2.37
N LEU A 517 35.06 -16.20 1.94
CA LEU A 517 34.56 -16.40 0.58
C LEU A 517 33.45 -17.44 0.55
N LEU A 518 32.40 -17.13 -0.21
CA LEU A 518 31.35 -18.05 -0.60
C LEU A 518 31.18 -18.01 -2.13
N LEU A 519 31.32 -19.15 -2.79
CA LEU A 519 31.03 -19.30 -4.22
C LEU A 519 29.61 -19.81 -4.39
N GLU A 520 28.83 -19.26 -5.31
CA GLU A 520 27.40 -19.59 -5.37
C GLU A 520 26.87 -19.81 -6.78
N GLY A 521 26.02 -20.84 -6.92
CA GLY A 521 25.50 -21.33 -8.19
C GLY A 521 24.41 -20.49 -8.85
N ARG A 522 23.90 -19.45 -8.16
CA ARG A 522 22.84 -18.58 -8.67
C ARG A 522 23.06 -17.11 -8.31
N THR A 523 22.58 -16.22 -9.17
CA THR A 523 22.75 -14.77 -9.00
C THR A 523 21.90 -14.21 -7.87
N GLU A 524 20.69 -14.70 -7.68
CA GLU A 524 19.75 -14.26 -6.65
C GLU A 524 20.31 -14.43 -5.22
N PRO A 525 20.77 -15.63 -4.80
CA PRO A 525 21.40 -15.81 -3.49
C PRO A 525 22.76 -15.12 -3.36
N THR A 526 23.47 -14.90 -4.48
CA THR A 526 24.68 -14.07 -4.50
C THR A 526 24.35 -12.63 -4.10
N LEU A 527 23.35 -12.02 -4.73
CA LEU A 527 22.96 -10.63 -4.46
C LEU A 527 22.34 -10.50 -3.07
N SER A 528 21.41 -11.39 -2.69
CA SER A 528 20.74 -11.31 -1.38
C SER A 528 21.73 -11.46 -0.23
N GLY A 529 22.64 -12.44 -0.29
CA GLY A 529 23.60 -12.62 0.78
C GLY A 529 24.63 -11.49 0.88
N ARG A 530 25.01 -10.83 -0.22
CA ARG A 530 25.89 -9.65 -0.16
C ARG A 530 25.17 -8.42 0.41
N GLU A 531 23.96 -8.14 -0.06
CA GLU A 531 23.22 -6.93 0.29
C GLU A 531 22.54 -7.01 1.65
N GLU A 532 22.09 -8.18 2.06
CA GLU A 532 21.35 -8.36 3.31
C GLU A 532 22.24 -8.92 4.42
N LEU A 533 22.96 -10.00 4.14
CA LEU A 533 23.74 -10.77 5.14
C LEU A 533 25.21 -10.34 5.24
N GLY A 534 25.71 -9.54 4.30
CA GLY A 534 27.12 -9.13 4.28
C GLY A 534 28.11 -10.22 3.86
N PHE A 535 27.63 -11.32 3.28
CA PHE A 535 28.50 -12.44 2.88
C PHE A 535 29.36 -12.08 1.66
N SER A 536 30.61 -12.52 1.65
CA SER A 536 31.55 -12.33 0.54
C SER A 536 31.28 -13.31 -0.60
N LYS A 537 30.16 -13.11 -1.29
CA LYS A 537 29.67 -14.04 -2.32
C LYS A 537 30.17 -13.71 -3.73
N ILE A 538 30.51 -14.72 -4.52
CA ILE A 538 30.82 -14.58 -5.95
C ILE A 538 30.07 -15.67 -6.72
N PHE A 539 29.40 -15.29 -7.80
CA PHE A 539 28.73 -16.25 -8.67
C PHE A 539 29.75 -17.19 -9.33
N THR A 540 29.50 -18.50 -9.26
CA THR A 540 30.35 -19.55 -9.83
C THR A 540 29.48 -20.71 -10.27
N THR A 541 29.75 -21.29 -11.43
CA THR A 541 29.07 -22.53 -11.84
C THR A 541 29.59 -23.68 -10.96
N LEU A 542 28.73 -24.12 -10.04
CA LEU A 542 28.97 -25.26 -9.16
C LEU A 542 28.20 -26.47 -9.70
N THR A 543 28.90 -27.55 -10.00
CA THR A 543 28.31 -28.82 -10.40
C THR A 543 28.62 -29.85 -9.35
N GLU A 544 27.60 -30.29 -8.63
CA GLU A 544 27.70 -31.29 -7.57
C GLU A 544 27.03 -32.60 -8.02
N SER A 545 27.60 -33.72 -7.58
CA SER A 545 27.03 -35.05 -7.79
C SER A 545 27.43 -35.97 -6.65
N PHE A 546 26.51 -36.85 -6.26
CA PHE A 546 26.74 -37.86 -5.24
C PHE A 546 26.07 -39.17 -5.61
N ASP A 547 26.84 -40.26 -5.62
CA ASP A 547 26.32 -41.62 -5.67
C ASP A 547 27.25 -42.58 -4.90
N ASP A 548 26.70 -43.74 -4.49
CA ASP A 548 27.39 -44.71 -3.64
C ASP A 548 28.65 -45.33 -4.29
N ILE A 549 28.79 -45.24 -5.60
CA ILE A 549 29.88 -45.87 -6.38
C ILE A 549 31.01 -44.87 -6.63
N ASN A 550 30.67 -43.67 -7.07
CA ASN A 550 31.59 -42.61 -7.48
C ASN A 550 31.95 -41.64 -6.35
N GLY A 551 31.23 -41.71 -5.23
CA GLY A 551 31.39 -40.83 -4.08
C GLY A 551 30.79 -39.44 -4.31
N TYR A 552 31.20 -38.48 -3.48
CA TYR A 552 30.81 -37.08 -3.62
C TYR A 552 31.80 -36.34 -4.51
N LYS A 553 31.31 -35.56 -5.46
CA LYS A 553 32.12 -34.72 -6.34
C LYS A 553 31.51 -33.35 -6.49
N LEU A 554 32.35 -32.33 -6.38
CA LEU A 554 32.05 -30.95 -6.68
C LEU A 554 33.06 -30.42 -7.71
N ARG A 555 32.55 -29.69 -8.69
CA ARG A 555 33.33 -28.90 -9.63
C ARG A 555 32.94 -27.43 -9.56
N ALA A 556 33.92 -26.54 -9.41
CA ALA A 556 33.75 -25.10 -9.50
C ALA A 556 34.39 -24.57 -10.80
N SER A 557 33.60 -23.84 -11.58
CA SER A 557 34.01 -23.31 -12.88
C SER A 557 33.42 -21.93 -13.17
N TRP A 558 34.06 -21.21 -14.08
CA TRP A 558 33.53 -19.97 -14.65
C TRP A 558 33.64 -20.05 -16.18
N GLU A 559 32.50 -19.89 -16.88
CA GLU A 559 32.40 -20.05 -18.35
C GLU A 559 33.08 -21.32 -18.89
N GLY A 560 32.92 -22.44 -18.17
CA GLY A 560 33.50 -23.74 -18.53
C GLY A 560 34.96 -23.93 -18.11
N SER A 561 35.66 -22.89 -17.67
CA SER A 561 37.01 -22.98 -17.11
C SER A 561 36.94 -23.49 -15.67
N THR A 562 37.17 -24.80 -15.50
CA THR A 562 37.22 -25.44 -14.18
C THR A 562 38.51 -25.06 -13.47
N PHE A 563 38.41 -24.61 -12.22
CA PHE A 563 39.59 -24.20 -11.43
C PHE A 563 39.75 -24.98 -10.12
N LEU A 564 38.68 -25.56 -9.60
CA LEU A 564 38.68 -26.34 -8.36
C LEU A 564 37.76 -27.56 -8.50
N GLU A 565 38.26 -28.73 -8.10
CA GLU A 565 37.45 -29.92 -7.83
C GLU A 565 37.65 -30.39 -6.38
N MET A 566 36.57 -30.85 -5.76
CA MET A 566 36.56 -31.38 -4.40
C MET A 566 35.82 -32.73 -4.41
N ASN A 567 36.52 -33.79 -4.01
CA ASN A 567 36.02 -35.17 -4.07
C ASN A 567 36.11 -35.84 -2.70
N ILE A 568 35.11 -36.66 -2.36
CA ILE A 568 35.15 -37.58 -1.21
C ILE A 568 34.91 -38.98 -1.74
N LYS A 569 35.99 -39.75 -1.84
CA LYS A 569 36.01 -41.09 -2.45
C LYS A 569 35.62 -42.15 -1.42
N LYS A 570 34.89 -43.17 -1.89
CA LYS A 570 34.47 -44.33 -1.09
C LYS A 570 33.81 -43.95 0.24
N PRO A 571 32.80 -43.06 0.25
CA PRO A 571 32.13 -42.68 1.47
C PRO A 571 31.44 -43.90 2.10
N ALA A 572 31.60 -44.08 3.40
CA ALA A 572 30.98 -45.15 4.16
C ALA A 572 30.17 -44.57 5.32
N ARG A 573 28.99 -45.17 5.58
CA ARG A 573 28.11 -44.74 6.68
C ARG A 573 28.83 -44.87 8.02
N VAL A 574 28.76 -43.79 8.80
CA VAL A 574 29.25 -43.80 10.19
C VAL A 574 28.20 -44.51 11.05
N LYS A 575 28.60 -45.52 11.85
CA LYS A 575 27.67 -46.21 12.76
C LYS A 575 27.15 -45.19 13.78
N ALA A 576 25.82 -45.04 13.84
CA ALA A 576 25.14 -44.11 14.75
C ALA A 576 25.39 -44.45 16.23
N SER A 577 26.45 -43.93 16.81
CA SER A 577 26.57 -43.80 18.26
C SER A 577 25.90 -42.49 18.67
N SER A 578 24.70 -42.59 19.28
CA SER A 578 24.03 -41.56 20.09
C SER A 578 24.04 -40.11 19.56
N LYS A 579 22.93 -39.65 18.96
CA LYS A 579 22.62 -38.25 18.64
C LYS A 579 23.85 -37.43 18.20
N ILE A 580 24.31 -37.65 16.97
CA ILE A 580 25.24 -36.74 16.31
C ILE A 580 24.44 -35.47 15.98
N THR A 581 24.34 -34.54 16.92
CA THR A 581 24.04 -33.13 16.60
C THR A 581 25.38 -32.49 16.27
N GLU A 582 25.73 -32.45 14.99
CA GLU A 582 26.77 -31.54 14.52
C GLU A 582 26.20 -30.13 14.75
N LYS A 583 26.70 -29.43 15.77
CA LYS A 583 26.27 -28.07 16.06
C LYS A 583 26.83 -27.16 14.98
N ALA A 584 25.97 -26.42 14.31
CA ALA A 584 26.42 -25.34 13.41
C ALA A 584 27.21 -24.33 14.24
N GLU A 585 28.50 -24.16 13.91
CA GLU A 585 29.37 -23.22 14.60
C GLU A 585 29.07 -21.79 14.19
N ALA A 586 29.20 -20.87 15.14
CA ALA A 586 29.02 -19.45 14.87
C ALA A 586 30.01 -18.94 13.81
N THR A 587 29.51 -18.12 12.89
CA THR A 587 30.27 -17.66 11.71
C THR A 587 30.36 -16.14 11.71
N MET A 588 31.53 -15.62 11.33
CA MET A 588 31.84 -14.21 11.16
C MET A 588 32.10 -13.90 9.70
N GLU A 589 31.63 -12.74 9.26
CA GLU A 589 31.87 -12.24 7.91
C GLU A 589 32.34 -10.78 7.94
N TRP A 590 32.99 -10.34 6.88
CA TRP A 590 33.48 -8.97 6.75
C TRP A 590 32.73 -8.24 5.64
N ARG A 591 32.00 -7.20 6.01
CA ARG A 591 31.20 -6.40 5.10
C ARG A 591 31.89 -5.08 4.83
N CYS A 592 32.00 -4.71 3.56
CA CYS A 592 32.66 -3.48 3.12
C CYS A 592 31.89 -2.86 1.95
N PHE A 593 31.56 -1.58 2.05
CA PHE A 593 30.96 -0.80 0.97
C PHE A 593 31.94 0.27 0.46
N PRO A 594 32.48 0.11 -0.76
CA PRO A 594 33.37 1.11 -1.33
C PRO A 594 32.60 2.40 -1.65
N ARG A 595 33.22 3.55 -1.43
CA ARG A 595 32.64 4.85 -1.79
C ARG A 595 32.69 5.05 -3.31
N PRO A 596 31.55 5.28 -4.00
CA PRO A 596 31.56 5.61 -5.42
C PRO A 596 32.44 6.86 -5.68
N GLY A 597 33.42 6.74 -6.59
CA GLY A 597 34.36 7.81 -6.92
C GLY A 597 35.52 8.02 -5.94
N GLY A 598 35.53 7.35 -4.78
CA GLY A 598 36.57 7.46 -3.76
C GLY A 598 37.54 6.27 -3.78
N LYS A 599 38.59 6.33 -4.61
CA LYS A 599 39.58 5.24 -4.73
C LYS A 599 40.21 4.91 -3.36
N GLY A 600 40.10 3.66 -2.94
CA GLY A 600 40.66 3.18 -1.67
C GLY A 600 39.92 3.65 -0.42
N THR A 601 38.73 4.25 -0.58
CA THR A 601 37.90 4.69 0.55
C THR A 601 36.60 3.92 0.59
N THR A 602 36.11 3.67 1.80
CA THR A 602 34.86 2.96 2.09
C THR A 602 33.86 3.93 2.72
N ASP A 603 32.57 3.74 2.44
CA ASP A 603 31.51 4.46 3.15
C ASP A 603 31.23 3.83 4.52
N ILE A 604 31.31 2.49 4.58
CA ILE A 604 31.17 1.73 5.83
C ILE A 604 31.82 0.35 5.69
N GLU A 605 32.41 -0.15 6.78
CA GLU A 605 32.93 -1.51 6.90
C GLU A 605 32.79 -2.03 8.33
N TYR A 606 32.42 -3.30 8.51
CA TYR A 606 32.22 -3.92 9.81
C TYR A 606 32.16 -5.45 9.71
N ALA A 607 32.35 -6.12 10.86
CA ALA A 607 32.15 -7.55 10.99
C ALA A 607 30.69 -7.89 11.33
N THR A 608 30.13 -8.90 10.66
CA THR A 608 28.86 -9.52 11.01
C THR A 608 29.10 -10.83 11.75
N TYR A 609 28.11 -11.26 12.54
CA TYR A 609 28.16 -12.48 13.32
C TYR A 609 26.83 -13.21 13.29
N THR A 610 26.87 -14.42 12.78
CA THR A 610 25.75 -15.37 12.79
C THR A 610 25.99 -16.34 13.95
N PRO A 611 25.22 -16.25 15.05
CA PRO A 611 25.40 -17.13 16.21
C PRO A 611 25.00 -18.57 15.90
N GLU A 612 25.39 -19.50 16.79
CA GLU A 612 24.86 -20.86 16.76
C GLU A 612 23.32 -20.83 16.88
N PRO A 613 22.57 -21.69 16.17
CA PRO A 613 21.11 -21.76 16.29
C PRO A 613 20.66 -22.02 17.74
N VAL A 614 19.77 -21.17 18.27
CA VAL A 614 19.25 -21.28 19.64
C VAL A 614 17.89 -22.00 19.62
N GLY A 615 17.82 -23.19 20.23
CA GLY A 615 16.59 -24.02 20.29
C GLY A 615 16.60 -25.16 19.27
N GLY A 616 15.88 -26.25 19.56
CA GLY A 616 15.93 -27.53 18.84
C GLY A 616 15.93 -27.40 17.31
N ALA A 617 16.78 -28.21 16.68
CA ALA A 617 17.30 -27.98 15.34
C ALA A 617 16.23 -27.76 14.26
N GLN A 618 16.35 -26.66 13.51
CA GLN A 618 15.71 -26.52 12.19
C GLN A 618 16.31 -27.49 11.17
N PHE A 619 17.53 -27.98 11.40
CA PHE A 619 18.19 -29.00 10.59
C PHE A 619 18.06 -30.39 11.22
N VAL A 620 17.53 -31.35 10.47
CA VAL A 620 17.45 -32.75 10.86
C VAL A 620 18.50 -33.53 10.09
N LEU A 621 19.51 -34.05 10.80
CA LEU A 621 20.50 -34.96 10.23
C LEU A 621 19.85 -36.32 9.94
N GLU A 622 19.89 -36.73 8.67
CA GLU A 622 19.36 -38.03 8.24
C GLU A 622 20.49 -39.04 8.03
N GLU A 623 21.58 -38.63 7.37
CA GLU A 623 22.70 -39.50 7.06
C GLU A 623 24.05 -38.76 7.14
N MET A 624 25.08 -39.45 7.63
CA MET A 624 26.46 -38.99 7.63
C MET A 624 27.38 -40.10 7.12
N LEU A 625 28.21 -39.77 6.13
CA LEU A 625 29.20 -40.66 5.55
C LEU A 625 30.60 -40.05 5.68
N GLU A 626 31.61 -40.91 5.85
CA GLU A 626 33.02 -40.53 5.89
C GLU A 626 33.79 -41.21 4.76
N GLY A 627 34.69 -40.48 4.09
CA GLY A 627 35.46 -41.01 2.98
C GLY A 627 36.83 -40.34 2.82
N THR A 628 37.57 -40.78 1.80
CA THR A 628 38.90 -40.25 1.52
C THR A 628 38.80 -38.92 0.76
N PRO A 629 39.30 -37.81 1.32
CA PRO A 629 39.26 -36.50 0.69
C PRO A 629 40.24 -36.39 -0.48
N GLU A 630 39.90 -35.61 -1.50
CA GLU A 630 40.80 -35.17 -2.57
C GLU A 630 40.39 -33.78 -3.04
N ILE A 631 41.37 -32.89 -3.24
CA ILE A 631 41.18 -31.53 -3.74
C ILE A 631 42.14 -31.33 -4.91
N ILE A 632 41.62 -30.81 -6.03
CA ILE A 632 42.37 -30.60 -7.27
C ILE A 632 42.21 -29.14 -7.69
N PHE A 633 43.34 -28.45 -7.91
CA PHE A 633 43.37 -27.13 -8.53
C PHE A 633 43.91 -27.23 -9.96
N HIS A 634 43.12 -26.73 -10.92
CA HIS A 634 43.47 -26.75 -12.35
C HIS A 634 44.29 -25.51 -12.71
N MET A 635 45.58 -25.54 -12.39
CA MET A 635 46.48 -24.38 -12.54
C MET A 635 46.54 -23.84 -13.98
N GLU A 636 46.35 -24.69 -14.99
CA GLU A 636 46.27 -24.34 -16.41
C GLU A 636 45.06 -23.45 -16.77
N ASN A 637 44.07 -23.40 -15.89
CA ASN A 637 42.87 -22.57 -16.03
C ASN A 637 42.89 -21.34 -15.12
N ILE A 638 43.81 -21.26 -14.16
CA ILE A 638 43.93 -20.12 -13.25
C ILE A 638 44.79 -19.04 -13.90
N THR A 639 44.22 -18.36 -14.90
CA THR A 639 44.82 -17.19 -15.54
C THR A 639 43.83 -16.01 -15.58
N PRO A 640 44.30 -14.76 -15.64
CA PRO A 640 43.41 -13.60 -15.73
C PRO A 640 42.48 -13.63 -16.95
N GLU A 641 42.89 -14.26 -18.05
CA GLU A 641 42.12 -14.37 -19.29
C GLU A 641 40.96 -15.37 -19.16
N LYS A 642 41.20 -16.50 -18.49
CA LYS A 642 40.19 -17.54 -18.29
C LYS A 642 39.29 -17.30 -17.08
N LEU A 643 39.77 -16.55 -16.08
CA LEU A 643 39.06 -16.27 -14.83
C LEU A 643 39.15 -14.77 -14.47
N PRO A 644 38.65 -13.84 -15.30
CA PRO A 644 38.84 -12.39 -15.09
C PRO A 644 38.32 -11.91 -13.73
N CYS A 645 37.21 -12.47 -13.25
CA CYS A 645 36.62 -12.11 -11.96
C CYS A 645 36.98 -13.07 -10.81
N HIS A 646 37.57 -14.23 -11.12
CA HIS A 646 37.86 -15.30 -10.15
C HIS A 646 39.35 -15.56 -9.96
N TYR A 647 40.22 -15.00 -10.81
CA TYR A 647 41.65 -15.31 -10.84
C TYR A 647 42.31 -15.11 -9.47
N ASN A 648 42.11 -13.95 -8.85
CA ASN A 648 42.68 -13.65 -7.54
C ASN A 648 42.21 -14.64 -6.47
N VAL A 649 40.95 -15.06 -6.56
CA VAL A 649 40.34 -16.01 -5.63
C VAL A 649 40.88 -17.42 -5.85
N ALA A 650 40.78 -17.95 -7.07
CA ALA A 650 41.27 -19.27 -7.43
C ALA A 650 42.77 -19.42 -7.16
N ARG A 651 43.56 -18.37 -7.48
CA ARG A 651 44.99 -18.33 -7.19
C ARG A 651 45.27 -18.40 -5.69
N LYS A 652 44.57 -17.60 -4.87
CA LYS A 652 44.74 -17.61 -3.41
C LYS A 652 44.35 -18.94 -2.78
N LEU A 653 43.26 -19.57 -3.23
CA LEU A 653 42.90 -20.91 -2.76
C LEU A 653 43.96 -21.96 -3.12
N SER A 654 44.53 -21.89 -4.34
CA SER A 654 45.59 -22.81 -4.79
C SER A 654 46.93 -22.64 -4.06
N ASP A 655 47.17 -21.47 -3.46
CA ASP A 655 48.41 -21.14 -2.74
C ASP A 655 48.39 -21.57 -1.27
N ILE A 656 47.26 -22.09 -0.76
CA ILE A 656 47.15 -22.55 0.64
C ILE A 656 48.05 -23.79 0.84
N PRO A 657 49.02 -23.75 1.78
CA PRO A 657 49.87 -24.90 2.05
C PRO A 657 49.08 -26.04 2.70
N ILE A 658 48.89 -27.15 2.01
CA ILE A 658 48.20 -28.33 2.57
C ILE A 658 49.21 -29.15 3.36
N VAL A 659 49.08 -29.16 4.69
CA VAL A 659 49.89 -30.03 5.56
C VAL A 659 49.27 -31.42 5.66
N GLU A 660 47.95 -31.48 5.81
CA GLU A 660 47.20 -32.73 5.96
C GLU A 660 45.73 -32.52 5.57
N LEU A 661 45.16 -33.45 4.80
CA LEU A 661 43.72 -33.52 4.55
C LEU A 661 43.07 -34.46 5.57
N GLN A 662 42.11 -33.96 6.34
CA GLN A 662 41.35 -34.79 7.28
C GLN A 662 40.20 -35.49 6.55
N THR A 663 39.65 -36.56 7.17
CA THR A 663 38.54 -37.35 6.63
C THR A 663 37.42 -36.46 6.08
N GLY A 664 37.03 -36.71 4.83
CA GLY A 664 35.95 -35.99 4.18
C GLY A 664 34.61 -36.49 4.69
N LYS A 665 33.66 -35.58 4.91
CA LYS A 665 32.30 -35.89 5.36
C LYS A 665 31.26 -35.57 4.29
N VAL A 666 30.24 -36.42 4.16
CA VAL A 666 29.02 -36.13 3.42
C VAL A 666 27.85 -36.17 4.39
N ILE A 667 27.11 -35.08 4.46
CA ILE A 667 25.99 -34.85 5.38
C ILE A 667 24.72 -34.70 4.54
N ILE A 668 23.67 -35.43 4.89
CA ILE A 668 22.37 -35.36 4.23
C ILE A 668 21.30 -35.09 5.30
N GLY A 669 20.40 -34.15 5.02
CA GLY A 669 19.33 -33.83 5.95
C GLY A 669 18.30 -32.84 5.40
N SER A 670 17.37 -32.44 6.27
CA SER A 670 16.29 -31.51 5.93
C SER A 670 16.32 -30.27 6.82
N GLY A 671 15.87 -29.14 6.25
CA GLY A 671 15.73 -27.85 6.91
C GLY A 671 16.97 -26.95 6.82
N LEU A 672 16.76 -25.63 6.94
CA LEU A 672 17.81 -24.62 6.82
C LEU A 672 18.10 -23.94 8.15
N SER A 673 19.32 -23.40 8.28
CA SER A 673 19.73 -22.61 9.43
C SER A 673 19.05 -21.22 9.43
N ASP A 674 18.49 -20.82 10.58
CA ASP A 674 17.95 -19.47 10.78
C ASP A 674 19.06 -18.42 10.80
N VAL A 675 19.01 -17.47 9.87
CA VAL A 675 19.92 -16.32 9.79
C VAL A 675 19.27 -15.02 10.27
N SER A 676 18.11 -15.10 10.92
CA SER A 676 17.37 -13.95 11.48
C SER A 676 18.13 -13.25 12.62
N ASN A 677 18.91 -14.02 13.39
CA ASN A 677 19.68 -13.54 14.55
C ASN A 677 21.10 -13.03 14.22
N GLN A 678 21.45 -12.91 12.94
CA GLN A 678 22.75 -12.33 12.58
C GLN A 678 22.81 -10.85 13.00
N THR A 679 23.93 -10.46 13.62
CA THR A 679 24.15 -9.12 14.17
C THR A 679 25.46 -8.51 13.68
N VAL A 680 25.66 -7.22 13.95
CA VAL A 680 26.92 -6.50 13.71
C VAL A 680 27.74 -6.49 15.00
N LEU A 681 29.03 -6.84 14.93
CA LEU A 681 29.92 -6.94 16.10
C LEU A 681 30.48 -5.58 16.58
N GLU A 682 30.03 -4.46 16.02
CA GLU A 682 30.50 -3.11 16.38
C GLU A 682 29.75 -2.45 17.55
N ILE A 683 28.72 -3.11 18.11
CA ILE A 683 27.90 -2.58 19.21
C ILE A 683 28.53 -2.88 20.57
#